data_AF-A0A642UEU4-F1
#
_entry.id   AF-A0A642UEU4-F1
#
_cell.length_a   1.000
_cell.length_b   1.000
_cell.length_c   1.000
_cell.angle_alpha   90.00
_cell.angle_beta   90.00
_cell.angle_gamma   90.00
#
_symmetry.space_group_name_H-M   'P 1'
#
loop_
_entity.id
_entity.type
_entity.pdbx_description
1 polymer ?
#
loop_
_entity_poly.entity_id
_entity_poly.type
_entity_poly.pdbx_seq_one_letter_code
_entity_poly.pdbx_strand_id
1 'polypeptide(L)'
;MTFQGLPSTVHKRIFSLLDVPSVCRLYIAFSEEPVATTIAEFLDTTKIRVSAEYVITGDTEKIDFDTLAKLPPCDIHVDTSPGLMQLTGWHLQRIPYKSLALSIDAYFKDGGQLQLTGIEPSELSLTRMRLDTESIPTTVAKLSLDHCTIKSVQSFEHLSSLTHFFGKTCNFNDSLKLPQSITNLEIHHEDDGSDLSDSFKFDASGLRNLRHVCHQNMANLPWSQLESVTHVTSIESDHLDQVEEIHFCSTKHSLKHISCPKLKCVRYSTADLQSSVDVTERFTTSQLAQLVELESNFTVRDLSLVPNIQKLHISVDEPITDAFEISPKLMELGVYSTNSIESVPAQLKVFKCWGARDVNVQSANLRELAIERASHADIKCPRLTALKLEEIAEIGEIFTPNLVKLSCGSCETELPFETAFPRLAYLTVADLSQDLALERHLKSVELESFDVETLSLSADVVSLSNGHSESYAITANVFRSNVGIEDVSEISCRELQYYTIYKVPLMVEKLTIDWASLYDFDEDFPVPNVEVEPMDDPQLLELEQCDRLRSILIKSANFSEYEGDTITIPSSVVQFRLGKFALGDSKFDIEDESHVIHFECCRSDEEDSLETFGFSKPPASCYMPPNNVSFQPDLLKGEDDDDDDNDSSYKRHRSS
;
A
#
# COMPACT_ATOMS: atom_id res chain seq x y z
N MET A 1 40.96 4.57 -7.64
CA MET A 1 39.96 5.55 -7.18
C MET A 1 39.11 4.83 -6.16
N THR A 2 39.07 5.28 -4.90
CA THR A 2 38.23 4.68 -3.86
C THR A 2 36.85 5.32 -3.87
N PHE A 3 35.82 4.63 -3.37
CA PHE A 3 34.47 5.18 -3.25
C PHE A 3 34.47 6.51 -2.49
N GLN A 4 35.28 6.62 -1.42
CA GLN A 4 35.45 7.84 -0.62
C GLN A 4 35.99 9.04 -1.43
N GLY A 5 36.77 8.80 -2.48
CA GLY A 5 37.34 9.86 -3.32
C GLY A 5 36.43 10.35 -4.44
N LEU A 6 35.19 9.85 -4.53
CA LEU A 6 34.22 10.34 -5.50
C LEU A 6 33.69 11.73 -5.08
N PRO A 7 33.34 12.60 -6.04
CA PRO A 7 32.66 13.85 -5.72
C PRO A 7 31.31 13.63 -5.04
N SER A 8 30.91 14.51 -4.13
CA SER A 8 29.63 14.43 -3.41
C SER A 8 28.41 14.38 -4.35
N THR A 9 28.49 15.00 -5.53
CA THR A 9 27.44 14.91 -6.55
C THR A 9 27.27 13.50 -7.10
N VAL A 10 28.35 12.74 -7.22
CA VAL A 10 28.33 11.33 -7.62
C VAL A 10 27.78 10.47 -6.49
N HIS A 11 28.19 10.71 -5.23
CA HIS A 11 27.61 10.04 -4.06
C HIS A 11 26.11 10.25 -3.96
N LYS A 12 25.63 11.50 -4.04
CA LYS A 12 24.20 11.84 -4.03
C LYS A 12 23.44 11.13 -5.15
N ARG A 13 24.05 11.03 -6.34
CA ARG A 13 23.45 10.27 -7.45
C ARG A 13 23.37 8.77 -7.14
N ILE A 14 24.41 8.18 -6.56
CA ILE A 14 24.41 6.76 -6.16
C ILE A 14 23.34 6.52 -5.10
N PHE A 15 23.27 7.32 -4.04
CA PHE A 15 22.27 7.16 -2.98
C PHE A 15 20.84 7.31 -3.51
N SER A 16 20.60 8.21 -4.48
CA SER A 16 19.29 8.32 -5.13
C SER A 16 18.88 7.11 -5.98
N LEU A 17 19.78 6.15 -6.18
CA LEU A 17 19.53 4.91 -6.93
C LEU A 17 19.46 3.67 -6.04
N LEU A 18 19.72 3.82 -4.74
CA LEU A 18 19.66 2.74 -3.75
C LEU A 18 18.37 2.83 -2.94
N ASP A 19 17.95 1.70 -2.37
CA ASP A 19 16.90 1.67 -1.36
C ASP A 19 17.38 2.30 -0.05
N VAL A 20 16.43 2.83 0.74
CA VAL A 20 16.74 3.55 1.99
C VAL A 20 17.43 2.66 3.02
N PRO A 21 17.00 1.41 3.28
CA PRO A 21 17.72 0.50 4.17
C PRO A 21 19.18 0.27 3.77
N SER A 22 19.48 0.13 2.47
CA SER A 22 20.86 0.02 1.99
C SER A 22 21.68 1.29 2.25
N VAL A 23 21.09 2.48 2.09
CA VAL A 23 21.76 3.73 2.46
C VAL A 23 21.99 3.83 3.97
N CYS A 24 21.08 3.33 4.81
CA CYS A 24 21.27 3.24 6.27
C CYS A 24 22.44 2.32 6.62
N ARG A 25 22.50 1.12 6.02
CA ARG A 25 23.63 0.18 6.20
C ARG A 25 24.95 0.79 5.74
N LEU A 26 24.95 1.55 4.64
CA LEU A 26 26.12 2.30 4.18
C LEU A 26 26.53 3.37 5.20
N TYR A 27 25.60 4.13 5.78
CA TYR A 27 25.92 5.10 6.83
C TYR A 27 26.66 4.42 7.99
N ILE A 28 26.13 3.30 8.47
CA ILE A 28 26.70 2.56 9.60
C ILE A 28 28.12 2.08 9.26
N ALA A 29 28.29 1.47 8.08
CA ALA A 29 29.58 0.96 7.61
C ALA A 29 30.64 2.06 7.38
N PHE A 30 30.21 3.27 7.07
CA PHE A 30 31.08 4.42 6.80
C PHE A 30 31.02 5.49 7.90
N SER A 31 30.49 5.19 9.09
CA SER A 31 30.17 6.19 10.12
C SER A 31 31.38 7.03 10.57
N GLU A 32 32.59 6.50 10.47
CA GLU A 32 33.85 7.19 10.81
C GLU A 32 34.48 7.93 9.62
N GLU A 33 33.88 7.87 8.44
CA GLU A 33 34.46 8.35 7.18
C GLU A 33 33.81 9.66 6.71
N PRO A 34 34.51 10.52 5.95
CA PRO A 34 33.95 11.79 5.47
C PRO A 34 32.67 11.65 4.64
N VAL A 35 32.50 10.50 3.97
CA VAL A 35 31.30 10.21 3.17
C VAL A 35 30.04 10.09 4.04
N ALA A 36 30.15 9.76 5.33
CA ALA A 36 29.02 9.70 6.26
C ALA A 36 28.25 11.01 6.34
N THR A 37 28.93 12.15 6.22
CA THR A 37 28.25 13.47 6.20
C THR A 37 27.33 13.59 4.98
N THR A 38 27.77 13.13 3.81
CA THR A 38 26.95 13.16 2.59
C THR A 38 25.78 12.17 2.67
N ILE A 39 25.98 11.03 3.33
CA ILE A 39 24.91 10.05 3.58
C ILE A 39 23.89 10.62 4.58
N ALA A 40 24.34 11.25 5.67
CA ALA A 40 23.48 11.89 6.66
C ALA A 40 22.63 13.03 6.04
N GLU A 41 23.21 13.85 5.16
CA GLU A 41 22.45 14.87 4.41
C GLU A 41 21.33 14.25 3.57
N PHE A 42 21.55 13.07 2.98
CA PHE A 42 20.52 12.36 2.23
C PHE A 42 19.42 11.83 3.17
N LEU A 43 19.81 11.21 4.28
CA LEU A 43 18.87 10.68 5.28
C LEU A 43 18.04 11.78 5.96
N ASP A 44 18.57 13.00 6.15
CA ASP A 44 17.81 14.14 6.74
C ASP A 44 16.63 14.60 5.87
N THR A 45 16.63 14.26 4.58
CA THR A 45 15.55 14.56 3.63
C THR A 45 14.63 13.37 3.35
N THR A 46 14.90 12.23 4.00
CA THR A 46 14.24 10.96 3.73
C THR A 46 13.52 10.47 4.97
N LYS A 47 12.25 10.07 4.83
CA LYS A 47 11.50 9.45 5.91
C LYS A 47 11.82 7.94 5.96
N ILE A 48 12.45 7.50 7.03
CA ILE A 48 12.91 6.11 7.19
C ILE A 48 11.80 5.27 7.82
N ARG A 49 11.43 4.16 7.17
CA ARG A 49 10.49 3.19 7.75
C ARG A 49 11.18 2.27 8.73
N VAL A 50 10.59 2.12 9.91
CA VAL A 50 11.14 1.36 11.03
C VAL A 50 10.05 0.44 11.57
N SER A 51 10.40 -0.77 11.97
CA SER A 51 9.45 -1.71 12.58
C SER A 51 10.04 -2.35 13.83
N ALA A 52 9.17 -2.61 14.82
CA ALA A 52 9.47 -3.50 15.94
C ALA A 52 9.30 -4.98 15.56
N GLU A 53 8.63 -5.26 14.43
CA GLU A 53 8.59 -6.61 13.88
C GLU A 53 9.96 -7.03 13.34
N TYR A 54 10.21 -8.33 13.31
CA TYR A 54 11.39 -8.89 12.68
C TYR A 54 11.47 -8.41 11.21
N VAL A 55 12.62 -7.86 10.86
CA VAL A 55 12.95 -7.39 9.51
C VAL A 55 13.85 -8.44 8.86
N ILE A 56 13.39 -9.01 7.75
CA ILE A 56 14.14 -10.06 7.05
C ILE A 56 15.45 -9.52 6.49
N THR A 57 16.44 -10.41 6.37
CA THR A 57 17.70 -10.04 5.73
C THR A 57 17.48 -9.63 4.27
N GLY A 58 17.87 -8.40 3.92
CA GLY A 58 17.71 -7.87 2.57
C GLY A 58 16.41 -7.13 2.32
N ASP A 59 15.59 -6.87 3.35
CA ASP A 59 14.45 -5.97 3.26
C ASP A 59 14.87 -4.60 2.67
N THR A 60 14.11 -4.13 1.68
CA THR A 60 14.36 -2.90 0.91
C THR A 60 13.42 -1.77 1.31
N GLU A 61 12.45 -2.02 2.20
CA GLU A 61 11.44 -1.06 2.61
C GLU A 61 11.66 -0.53 4.02
N LYS A 62 12.10 -1.36 4.96
CA LYS A 62 12.19 -1.01 6.39
C LYS A 62 13.49 -1.46 7.05
N ILE A 63 13.78 -0.86 8.20
CA ILE A 63 14.87 -1.24 9.11
C ILE A 63 14.32 -1.57 10.51
N ASP A 64 15.11 -2.29 11.31
CA ASP A 64 14.83 -2.51 12.73
C ASP A 64 15.28 -1.31 13.59
N PHE A 65 14.86 -1.31 14.87
CA PHE A 65 15.25 -0.28 15.82
C PHE A 65 16.75 -0.30 16.18
N ASP A 66 17.41 -1.45 16.07
CA ASP A 66 18.86 -1.57 16.33
C ASP A 66 19.70 -0.88 15.26
N THR A 67 19.23 -0.93 14.01
CA THR A 67 19.78 -0.18 12.89
C THR A 67 19.51 1.30 13.10
N LEU A 68 18.27 1.69 13.45
CA LEU A 68 17.92 3.09 13.71
C LEU A 68 18.79 3.72 14.83
N ALA A 69 19.08 2.97 15.89
CA ALA A 69 19.90 3.42 17.01
C ALA A 69 21.33 3.83 16.61
N LYS A 70 21.80 3.38 15.43
CA LYS A 70 23.13 3.67 14.87
C LYS A 70 23.11 4.83 13.84
N LEU A 71 21.93 5.38 13.53
CA LEU A 71 21.74 6.46 12.55
C LEU A 71 21.76 7.85 13.21
N PRO A 72 22.00 8.94 12.43
CA PRO A 72 21.76 10.28 12.93
C PRO A 72 20.24 10.51 13.11
N PRO A 73 19.81 11.47 13.96
CA PRO A 73 18.38 11.78 14.11
C PRO A 73 17.75 12.15 12.77
N CYS A 74 16.71 11.41 12.38
CA CYS A 74 16.04 11.52 11.10
C CYS A 74 14.51 11.53 11.27
N ASP A 75 13.79 11.82 10.19
CA ASP A 75 12.35 11.67 10.14
C ASP A 75 12.01 10.17 9.99
N ILE A 76 11.19 9.63 10.88
CA ILE A 76 10.85 8.20 10.89
C ILE A 76 9.36 7.95 10.69
N HIS A 77 9.05 6.80 10.12
CA HIS A 77 7.72 6.22 10.04
C HIS A 77 7.77 4.86 10.74
N VAL A 78 6.95 4.66 11.77
CA VAL A 78 6.86 3.38 12.49
C VAL A 78 5.51 2.73 12.22
N ASP A 79 5.54 1.51 11.69
CA ASP A 79 4.36 0.63 11.56
C ASP A 79 4.38 -0.39 12.71
N THR A 80 3.27 -0.47 13.47
CA THR A 80 3.17 -1.34 14.65
C THR A 80 1.76 -1.88 14.86
N SER A 81 1.64 -3.01 15.56
CA SER A 81 0.35 -3.53 16.04
C SER A 81 0.07 -3.00 17.45
N PRO A 82 -1.20 -3.03 17.91
CA PRO A 82 -1.51 -2.75 19.32
C PRO A 82 -0.69 -3.62 20.29
N GLY A 83 -0.46 -4.90 19.96
CA GLY A 83 0.33 -5.80 20.80
C GLY A 83 1.81 -5.43 20.91
N LEU A 84 2.38 -4.82 19.87
CA LEU A 84 3.78 -4.35 19.84
C LEU A 84 3.97 -2.92 20.35
N MET A 85 2.90 -2.24 20.77
CA MET A 85 2.94 -0.82 21.07
C MET A 85 3.85 -0.48 22.27
N GLN A 86 3.87 -1.33 23.30
CA GLN A 86 4.74 -1.13 24.47
C GLN A 86 6.22 -1.30 24.12
N LEU A 87 6.56 -2.34 23.35
CA LEU A 87 7.93 -2.55 22.85
C LEU A 87 8.37 -1.39 21.93
N THR A 88 7.49 -0.99 21.02
CA THR A 88 7.71 0.17 20.13
C THR A 88 7.97 1.45 20.93
N GLY A 89 7.14 1.73 21.93
CA GLY A 89 7.30 2.88 22.82
C GLY A 89 8.61 2.87 23.59
N TRP A 90 9.03 1.69 24.07
CA TRP A 90 10.32 1.52 24.75
C TRP A 90 11.51 1.89 23.87
N HIS A 91 11.52 1.45 22.60
CA HIS A 91 12.57 1.83 21.65
C HIS A 91 12.54 3.33 21.34
N LEU A 92 11.36 3.89 21.06
CA LEU A 92 11.20 5.31 20.72
C LEU A 92 11.62 6.25 21.86
N GLN A 93 11.49 5.84 23.12
CA GLN A 93 11.97 6.64 24.26
C GLN A 93 13.49 6.67 24.40
N ARG A 94 14.22 5.74 23.74
CA ARG A 94 15.68 5.58 23.88
C ARG A 94 16.45 6.08 22.66
N ILE A 95 15.81 6.14 21.50
CA ILE A 95 16.45 6.45 20.22
C ILE A 95 16.09 7.88 19.79
N PRO A 96 17.07 8.75 19.51
CA PRO A 96 16.78 10.11 19.06
C PRO A 96 16.27 10.12 17.61
N TYR A 97 15.17 10.83 17.37
CA TYR A 97 14.61 11.08 16.04
C TYR A 97 14.20 12.55 15.89
N LYS A 98 13.99 13.01 14.65
CA LYS A 98 13.62 14.39 14.31
C LYS A 98 12.11 14.60 14.29
N SER A 99 11.38 13.69 13.66
CA SER A 99 9.92 13.63 13.68
C SER A 99 9.44 12.19 13.57
N LEU A 100 8.23 11.94 14.09
CA LEU A 100 7.61 10.62 14.11
C LEU A 100 6.28 10.65 13.36
N ALA A 101 6.13 9.75 12.39
CA ALA A 101 4.86 9.27 11.90
C ALA A 101 4.61 7.87 12.45
N LEU A 102 3.43 7.64 13.00
CA LEU A 102 3.08 6.38 13.64
C LEU A 102 1.81 5.81 13.01
N SER A 103 1.91 4.57 12.53
CA SER A 103 0.78 3.80 12.01
C SER A 103 0.52 2.62 12.94
N ILE A 104 -0.71 2.53 13.44
CA ILE A 104 -1.17 1.43 14.29
C ILE A 104 -2.32 0.72 13.58
N ASP A 105 -2.11 -0.55 13.23
CA ASP A 105 -3.15 -1.38 12.62
C ASP A 105 -3.55 -2.51 13.56
N ALA A 106 -4.78 -2.46 14.06
CA ALA A 106 -5.41 -3.57 14.75
C ALA A 106 -5.95 -4.57 13.72
N TYR A 107 -5.07 -5.47 13.25
CA TYR A 107 -5.47 -6.58 12.40
C TYR A 107 -6.60 -7.44 13.00
N PHE A 108 -6.76 -7.41 14.33
CA PHE A 108 -7.70 -8.24 15.07
C PHE A 108 -8.86 -7.42 15.65
N LYS A 109 -10.07 -7.99 15.63
CA LYS A 109 -11.37 -7.31 15.85
C LYS A 109 -11.50 -6.54 17.17
N ASP A 110 -10.75 -6.93 18.19
CA ASP A 110 -10.68 -6.19 19.45
C ASP A 110 -9.49 -5.24 19.43
N GLY A 111 -9.62 -4.18 18.62
CA GLY A 111 -8.72 -3.04 18.67
C GLY A 111 -8.59 -2.56 20.11
N GLY A 112 -7.45 -2.86 20.73
CA GLY A 112 -7.15 -2.50 22.11
C GLY A 112 -7.29 -1.00 22.33
N GLN A 113 -7.42 -0.57 23.58
CA GLN A 113 -7.42 0.86 23.88
C GLN A 113 -6.08 1.47 23.46
N LEU A 114 -6.14 2.55 22.67
CA LEU A 114 -4.94 3.28 22.24
C LEU A 114 -4.13 3.76 23.45
N GLN A 115 -2.87 3.33 23.54
CA GLN A 115 -1.91 3.75 24.56
C GLN A 115 -0.69 4.41 23.90
N LEU A 116 -0.66 5.75 23.89
CA LEU A 116 0.44 6.56 23.33
C LEU A 116 1.29 7.24 24.41
N THR A 117 1.32 6.70 25.63
CA THR A 117 2.01 7.33 26.77
C THR A 117 3.49 7.58 26.48
N GLY A 118 3.89 8.84 26.47
CA GLY A 118 5.28 9.25 26.21
C GLY A 118 5.70 9.19 24.74
N ILE A 119 4.74 9.04 23.82
CA ILE A 119 4.98 9.04 22.37
C ILE A 119 4.25 10.25 21.78
N GLU A 120 4.99 11.10 21.09
CA GLU A 120 4.50 12.37 20.55
C GLU A 120 4.60 12.37 19.02
N PRO A 121 3.71 11.64 18.31
CA PRO A 121 3.73 11.63 16.86
C PRO A 121 3.24 12.98 16.31
N SER A 122 3.83 13.36 15.17
CA SER A 122 3.37 14.48 14.35
C SER A 122 2.32 14.04 13.32
N GLU A 123 2.36 12.77 12.92
CA GLU A 123 1.40 12.12 12.04
C GLU A 123 0.96 10.81 12.67
N LEU A 124 -0.36 10.57 12.75
CA LEU A 124 -0.93 9.39 13.37
C LEU A 124 -1.94 8.73 12.41
N SER A 125 -1.71 7.47 12.08
CA SER A 125 -2.66 6.63 11.33
C SER A 125 -3.14 5.49 12.21
N LEU A 126 -4.45 5.34 12.34
CA LEU A 126 -5.09 4.33 13.17
C LEU A 126 -6.06 3.54 12.29
N THR A 127 -5.90 2.22 12.28
CA THR A 127 -6.75 1.31 11.50
C THR A 127 -7.40 0.30 12.43
N ARG A 128 -8.73 0.13 12.33
CA ARG A 128 -9.52 -0.86 13.09
C ARG A 128 -9.44 -0.72 14.62
N MET A 129 -9.25 0.51 15.11
CA MET A 129 -9.07 0.80 16.54
C MET A 129 -10.35 1.26 17.24
N ARG A 130 -10.47 0.98 18.55
CA ARG A 130 -11.45 1.63 19.45
C ARG A 130 -10.81 2.83 20.13
N LEU A 131 -11.34 4.02 19.87
CA LEU A 131 -10.68 5.29 20.19
C LEU A 131 -11.42 6.11 21.23
N ASP A 132 -10.65 6.67 22.15
CA ASP A 132 -11.01 7.81 22.97
C ASP A 132 -10.29 9.02 22.37
N THR A 133 -11.00 10.05 21.91
CA THR A 133 -10.36 11.16 21.21
C THR A 133 -9.39 11.92 22.12
N GLU A 134 -9.64 11.94 23.43
CA GLU A 134 -8.79 12.59 24.43
C GLU A 134 -7.42 11.90 24.59
N SER A 135 -7.28 10.63 24.16
CA SER A 135 -6.00 9.91 24.25
C SER A 135 -5.02 10.27 23.11
N ILE A 136 -5.49 11.02 22.10
CA ILE A 136 -4.64 11.46 20.99
C ILE A 136 -3.80 12.68 21.41
N PRO A 137 -2.46 12.63 21.28
CA PRO A 137 -1.58 13.74 21.63
C PRO A 137 -1.85 15.00 20.82
N THR A 138 -1.75 16.18 21.46
CA THR A 138 -1.94 17.49 20.81
C THR A 138 -0.85 17.86 19.80
N THR A 139 0.22 17.08 19.74
CA THR A 139 1.31 17.20 18.75
C THR A 139 0.91 16.74 17.36
N VAL A 140 -0.17 15.96 17.24
CA VAL A 140 -0.63 15.40 15.97
C VAL A 140 -1.11 16.53 15.04
N ALA A 141 -0.40 16.68 13.92
CA ALA A 141 -0.73 17.61 12.85
C ALA A 141 -1.51 16.95 11.70
N LYS A 142 -1.36 15.63 11.53
CA LYS A 142 -2.11 14.82 10.56
C LYS A 142 -2.68 13.58 11.24
N LEU A 143 -3.99 13.39 11.14
CA LEU A 143 -4.69 12.23 11.69
C LEU A 143 -5.40 11.48 10.56
N SER A 144 -5.16 10.18 10.49
CA SER A 144 -5.82 9.24 9.58
C SER A 144 -6.52 8.17 10.42
N LEU A 145 -7.82 8.02 10.24
CA LEU A 145 -8.64 7.01 10.90
C LEU A 145 -9.26 6.13 9.81
N ASP A 146 -9.07 4.82 9.90
CA ASP A 146 -9.64 3.85 8.96
C ASP A 146 -10.34 2.72 9.74
N HIS A 147 -11.60 2.44 9.43
CA HIS A 147 -12.40 1.42 10.14
C HIS A 147 -12.41 1.58 11.67
N CYS A 148 -12.27 2.81 12.19
CA CYS A 148 -12.17 3.07 13.62
C CYS A 148 -13.56 3.27 14.27
N THR A 149 -13.70 2.78 15.49
CA THR A 149 -14.87 3.03 16.34
C THR A 149 -14.53 4.09 17.37
N ILE A 150 -15.18 5.24 17.31
CA ILE A 150 -14.97 6.35 18.26
C ILE A 150 -16.02 6.24 19.36
N LYS A 151 -15.58 6.36 20.62
CA LYS A 151 -16.47 6.41 21.80
C LYS A 151 -17.42 7.62 21.73
N SER A 152 -18.41 7.66 22.63
CA SER A 152 -19.61 8.51 22.54
C SER A 152 -19.43 10.03 22.31
N VAL A 153 -18.24 10.61 22.53
CA VAL A 153 -17.96 12.03 22.23
C VAL A 153 -16.95 12.10 21.09
N GLN A 154 -17.40 12.50 19.90
CA GLN A 154 -16.56 12.60 18.70
C GLN A 154 -15.94 14.00 18.57
N SER A 155 -15.26 14.50 19.60
CA SER A 155 -14.62 15.82 19.55
C SER A 155 -13.10 15.71 19.48
N PHE A 156 -12.52 16.35 18.46
CA PHE A 156 -11.08 16.51 18.24
C PHE A 156 -10.64 17.98 18.43
N GLU A 157 -11.47 18.84 19.02
CA GLU A 157 -11.18 20.27 19.17
C GLU A 157 -9.92 20.56 20.01
N HIS A 158 -9.50 19.63 20.88
CA HIS A 158 -8.28 19.74 21.67
C HIS A 158 -7.00 19.62 20.83
N LEU A 159 -7.08 19.05 19.63
CA LEU A 159 -5.95 18.88 18.72
C LEU A 159 -5.65 20.16 17.93
N SER A 160 -5.25 21.22 18.63
CA SER A 160 -5.03 22.56 18.02
C SER A 160 -3.98 22.61 16.90
N SER A 161 -3.12 21.60 16.81
CA SER A 161 -2.09 21.46 15.76
C SER A 161 -2.60 20.73 14.51
N LEU A 162 -3.79 20.12 14.60
CA LEU A 162 -4.34 19.27 13.55
C LEU A 162 -4.71 20.11 12.33
N THR A 163 -4.04 19.84 11.20
CA THR A 163 -4.25 20.53 9.92
C THR A 163 -4.84 19.61 8.86
N HIS A 164 -4.62 18.30 8.99
CA HIS A 164 -5.12 17.28 8.07
C HIS A 164 -5.91 16.24 8.85
N PHE A 165 -7.14 15.98 8.42
CA PHE A 165 -7.98 14.92 8.97
C PHE A 165 -8.48 14.04 7.83
N PHE A 166 -8.18 12.74 7.93
CA PHE A 166 -8.68 11.69 7.06
C PHE A 166 -9.48 10.71 7.92
N GLY A 167 -10.71 10.42 7.52
CA GLY A 167 -11.56 9.44 8.20
C GLY A 167 -12.27 8.56 7.19
N LYS A 168 -12.01 7.26 7.20
CA LYS A 168 -12.61 6.28 6.28
C LYS A 168 -13.30 5.17 7.06
N THR A 169 -14.52 4.80 6.65
CA THR A 169 -15.30 3.71 7.27
C THR A 169 -15.38 3.85 8.80
N CYS A 170 -15.46 5.08 9.31
CA CYS A 170 -15.57 5.33 10.75
C CYS A 170 -17.04 5.57 11.10
N ASN A 171 -17.42 5.25 12.34
CA ASN A 171 -18.78 5.43 12.85
C ASN A 171 -19.12 6.90 13.19
N PHE A 172 -18.76 7.84 12.32
CA PHE A 172 -19.03 9.26 12.55
C PHE A 172 -20.53 9.54 12.61
N ASN A 173 -20.92 10.50 13.45
CA ASN A 173 -22.27 11.02 13.53
C ASN A 173 -22.23 12.56 13.65
N ASP A 174 -23.39 13.21 13.65
CA ASP A 174 -23.52 14.67 13.67
C ASP A 174 -22.85 15.38 14.87
N SER A 175 -22.36 14.62 15.87
CA SER A 175 -21.57 15.16 16.99
C SER A 175 -20.07 15.36 16.67
N LEU A 176 -19.61 14.96 15.48
CA LEU A 176 -18.22 15.13 15.07
C LEU A 176 -17.81 16.61 15.11
N LYS A 177 -16.78 16.93 15.92
CA LYS A 177 -16.20 18.27 15.99
C LYS A 177 -14.72 18.23 15.68
N LEU A 178 -14.29 19.13 14.78
CA LEU A 178 -12.91 19.28 14.36
C LEU A 178 -12.39 20.69 14.68
N PRO A 179 -11.08 20.85 14.95
CA PRO A 179 -10.50 22.14 15.30
C PRO A 179 -10.46 23.09 14.08
N GLN A 180 -10.46 24.40 14.33
CA GLN A 180 -10.43 25.40 13.25
C GLN A 180 -9.11 25.40 12.45
N SER A 181 -8.07 24.75 12.95
CA SER A 181 -6.77 24.61 12.29
C SER A 181 -6.80 23.71 11.05
N ILE A 182 -7.87 22.94 10.84
CA ILE A 182 -8.01 22.07 9.67
C ILE A 182 -7.93 22.88 8.36
N THR A 183 -7.02 22.45 7.50
CA THR A 183 -6.85 22.94 6.12
C THR A 183 -7.23 21.90 5.09
N ASN A 184 -7.11 20.61 5.42
CA ASN A 184 -7.44 19.48 4.56
C ASN A 184 -8.37 18.50 5.30
N LEU A 185 -9.52 18.22 4.72
CA LEU A 185 -10.55 17.35 5.28
C LEU A 185 -10.98 16.30 4.27
N GLU A 186 -10.83 15.04 4.64
CA GLU A 186 -11.27 13.90 3.86
C GLU A 186 -12.07 12.97 4.77
N ILE A 187 -13.33 12.75 4.42
CA ILE A 187 -14.18 11.79 5.11
C ILE A 187 -14.73 10.84 4.03
N HIS A 188 -14.78 9.54 4.33
CA HIS A 188 -15.32 8.52 3.45
C HIS A 188 -16.21 7.62 4.27
N HIS A 189 -17.46 7.50 3.86
CA HIS A 189 -18.37 6.50 4.39
C HIS A 189 -18.39 5.32 3.44
N GLU A 190 -18.39 4.10 3.99
CA GLU A 190 -18.72 2.92 3.21
C GLU A 190 -20.17 3.03 2.77
N ASP A 191 -20.37 3.03 1.46
CA ASP A 191 -21.68 2.80 0.86
C ASP A 191 -21.92 1.30 0.95
N ASP A 192 -22.45 0.85 2.09
CA ASP A 192 -22.86 -0.53 2.31
C ASP A 192 -24.12 -0.89 1.49
N GLY A 193 -24.55 -0.02 0.58
CA GLY A 193 -25.77 -0.15 -0.21
C GLY A 193 -27.03 -0.03 0.64
N SER A 194 -26.92 0.30 1.93
CA SER A 194 -28.06 0.56 2.78
C SER A 194 -28.48 2.03 2.65
N ASP A 195 -29.79 2.27 2.66
CA ASP A 195 -30.40 3.62 2.66
C ASP A 195 -29.95 4.50 3.86
N LEU A 196 -29.05 4.03 4.73
CA LEU A 196 -28.50 4.77 5.87
C LEU A 196 -27.32 5.69 5.50
N SER A 197 -26.73 5.56 4.31
CA SER A 197 -25.63 6.43 3.85
C SER A 197 -26.04 7.91 3.72
N ASP A 198 -27.35 8.19 3.62
CA ASP A 198 -27.92 9.55 3.63
C ASP A 198 -27.94 10.21 5.02
N SER A 199 -27.66 9.48 6.11
CA SER A 199 -27.94 9.96 7.46
C SER A 199 -26.88 10.91 8.05
N PHE A 200 -25.61 10.77 7.66
CA PHE A 200 -24.54 11.63 8.19
C PHE A 200 -24.27 12.83 7.28
N LYS A 201 -24.44 14.05 7.82
CA LYS A 201 -24.08 15.29 7.14
C LYS A 201 -23.17 16.15 8.01
N PHE A 202 -21.89 16.20 7.66
CA PHE A 202 -20.92 17.01 8.41
C PHE A 202 -21.08 18.51 8.12
N ASP A 203 -21.25 19.33 9.16
CA ASP A 203 -21.31 20.80 9.05
C ASP A 203 -19.90 21.42 9.08
N ALA A 204 -19.43 21.89 7.92
CA ALA A 204 -18.12 22.50 7.77
C ALA A 204 -18.08 23.99 8.15
N SER A 205 -19.18 24.58 8.64
CA SER A 205 -19.28 26.02 8.94
C SER A 205 -18.24 26.52 9.97
N GLY A 206 -17.75 25.64 10.84
CA GLY A 206 -16.71 25.93 11.83
C GLY A 206 -15.29 25.99 11.28
N LEU A 207 -15.02 25.45 10.08
CA LEU A 207 -13.68 25.20 9.56
C LEU A 207 -13.15 26.35 8.71
N ARG A 208 -12.85 27.48 9.35
CA ARG A 208 -12.47 28.73 8.69
C ARG A 208 -11.15 28.69 7.93
N ASN A 209 -10.29 27.69 8.14
CA ASN A 209 -9.03 27.54 7.41
C ASN A 209 -9.07 26.46 6.33
N LEU A 210 -10.23 25.85 6.09
CA LEU A 210 -10.41 24.75 5.16
C LEU A 210 -10.13 25.18 3.71
N ARG A 211 -9.23 24.46 3.04
CA ARG A 211 -8.81 24.70 1.65
C ARG A 211 -9.06 23.50 0.74
N HIS A 212 -8.94 22.28 1.27
CA HIS A 212 -9.09 21.05 0.50
C HIS A 212 -10.14 20.17 1.16
N VAL A 213 -11.08 19.67 0.36
CA VAL A 213 -12.18 18.82 0.83
C VAL A 213 -12.39 17.64 -0.09
N CYS A 214 -12.56 16.46 0.49
CA CYS A 214 -12.96 15.23 -0.17
C CYS A 214 -14.16 14.62 0.58
N HIS A 215 -15.39 14.80 0.08
CA HIS A 215 -16.60 14.20 0.69
C HIS A 215 -17.86 14.37 -0.17
N GLN A 216 -18.81 13.42 -0.05
CA GLN A 216 -20.08 13.43 -0.77
C GLN A 216 -21.22 14.17 -0.03
N ASN A 217 -21.25 14.14 1.31
CA ASN A 217 -22.33 14.63 2.19
C ASN A 217 -21.89 15.73 3.19
N MET A 218 -21.35 16.87 2.73
CA MET A 218 -21.02 18.02 3.60
C MET A 218 -22.05 19.14 3.50
N ALA A 219 -22.30 19.85 4.60
CA ALA A 219 -23.10 21.08 4.66
C ALA A 219 -22.20 22.31 4.84
N ASN A 220 -22.69 23.47 4.37
CA ASN A 220 -22.12 24.79 4.67
C ASN A 220 -20.62 24.91 4.35
N LEU A 221 -20.20 24.33 3.23
CA LEU A 221 -18.81 24.42 2.79
C LEU A 221 -18.40 25.90 2.57
N PRO A 222 -17.21 26.31 3.04
CA PRO A 222 -16.72 27.68 2.86
C PRO A 222 -16.17 27.87 1.43
N TRP A 223 -17.05 27.82 0.42
CA TRP A 223 -16.71 27.83 -1.01
C TRP A 223 -15.76 28.95 -1.45
N SER A 224 -15.82 30.12 -0.79
CA SER A 224 -14.99 31.29 -1.13
C SER A 224 -13.48 31.10 -0.87
N GLN A 225 -13.07 30.09 -0.10
CA GLN A 225 -11.67 29.84 0.26
C GLN A 225 -11.16 28.45 -0.16
N LEU A 226 -12.03 27.59 -0.69
CA LEU A 226 -11.64 26.26 -1.15
C LEU A 226 -10.76 26.36 -2.40
N GLU A 227 -9.68 25.61 -2.41
CA GLU A 227 -8.72 25.49 -3.51
C GLU A 227 -8.93 24.19 -4.29
N SER A 228 -9.30 23.09 -3.62
CA SER A 228 -9.69 21.84 -4.27
C SER A 228 -10.88 21.17 -3.59
N VAL A 229 -11.75 20.57 -4.41
CA VAL A 229 -12.93 19.84 -3.92
C VAL A 229 -13.11 18.55 -4.72
N THR A 230 -13.13 17.41 -4.04
CA THR A 230 -13.28 16.09 -4.65
C THR A 230 -14.52 15.35 -4.15
N HIS A 231 -15.03 14.45 -4.99
CA HIS A 231 -16.26 13.70 -4.76
C HIS A 231 -17.51 14.57 -4.55
N VAL A 232 -17.60 15.68 -5.30
CA VAL A 232 -18.71 16.64 -5.18
C VAL A 232 -19.99 16.08 -5.80
N THR A 233 -21.07 16.11 -5.01
CA THR A 233 -22.45 15.76 -5.44
C THR A 233 -23.30 16.98 -5.75
N SER A 234 -22.98 18.15 -5.21
CA SER A 234 -23.64 19.41 -5.54
C SER A 234 -22.78 20.62 -5.17
N ILE A 235 -22.98 21.73 -5.88
CA ILE A 235 -22.34 23.01 -5.59
C ILE A 235 -23.45 24.00 -5.22
N GLU A 236 -23.38 24.55 -4.01
CA GLU A 236 -24.38 25.48 -3.45
C GLU A 236 -23.99 26.96 -3.66
N SER A 237 -22.89 27.23 -4.38
CA SER A 237 -22.37 28.57 -4.63
C SER A 237 -22.33 28.90 -6.12
N ASP A 238 -22.72 30.13 -6.47
CA ASP A 238 -22.57 30.67 -7.82
C ASP A 238 -21.12 31.13 -8.12
N HIS A 239 -20.26 31.20 -7.10
CA HIS A 239 -18.89 31.71 -7.18
C HIS A 239 -17.90 30.79 -6.45
N LEU A 240 -16.84 30.40 -7.16
CA LEU A 240 -15.73 29.55 -6.72
C LEU A 240 -14.40 30.25 -7.00
N ASP A 241 -14.14 31.35 -6.29
CA ASP A 241 -13.06 32.30 -6.60
C ASP A 241 -11.64 31.73 -6.44
N GLN A 242 -11.47 30.75 -5.55
CA GLN A 242 -10.16 30.15 -5.25
C GLN A 242 -9.99 28.74 -5.81
N VAL A 243 -11.07 28.10 -6.28
CA VAL A 243 -11.04 26.69 -6.66
C VAL A 243 -10.23 26.49 -7.94
N GLU A 244 -9.19 25.67 -7.84
CA GLU A 244 -8.33 25.26 -8.94
C GLU A 244 -8.66 23.85 -9.45
N GLU A 245 -9.15 22.96 -8.58
CA GLU A 245 -9.46 21.55 -8.89
C GLU A 245 -10.84 21.13 -8.41
N ILE A 246 -11.61 20.47 -9.29
CA ILE A 246 -12.91 19.89 -8.95
C ILE A 246 -13.00 18.45 -9.48
N HIS A 247 -13.41 17.50 -8.62
CA HIS A 247 -13.76 16.14 -9.02
C HIS A 247 -15.23 15.84 -8.67
N PHE A 248 -16.03 15.55 -9.70
CA PHE A 248 -17.44 15.21 -9.58
C PHE A 248 -17.67 13.70 -9.56
N CYS A 249 -18.58 13.23 -8.68
CA CYS A 249 -19.01 11.83 -8.68
C CYS A 249 -19.91 11.45 -9.87
N SER A 250 -20.48 12.43 -10.58
CA SER A 250 -21.35 12.17 -11.74
C SER A 250 -21.17 13.20 -12.84
N THR A 251 -21.38 12.75 -14.08
CA THR A 251 -21.34 13.56 -15.31
C THR A 251 -22.50 14.57 -15.43
N LYS A 252 -23.47 14.52 -14.50
CA LYS A 252 -24.67 15.39 -14.51
C LYS A 252 -24.40 16.83 -14.11
N HIS A 253 -23.29 17.12 -13.44
CA HIS A 253 -22.97 18.47 -12.97
C HIS A 253 -22.51 19.38 -14.10
N SER A 254 -22.81 20.68 -13.97
CA SER A 254 -22.42 21.70 -14.94
C SER A 254 -21.82 22.89 -14.19
N LEU A 255 -20.69 23.39 -14.70
CA LEU A 255 -20.02 24.59 -14.20
C LEU A 255 -20.35 25.83 -15.05
N LYS A 256 -21.16 25.69 -16.10
CA LYS A 256 -21.46 26.75 -17.07
C LYS A 256 -22.05 28.03 -16.45
N HIS A 257 -22.74 27.89 -15.32
CA HIS A 257 -23.38 28.99 -14.61
C HIS A 257 -22.65 29.40 -13.32
N ILE A 258 -21.49 28.78 -13.03
CA ILE A 258 -20.71 29.03 -11.82
C ILE A 258 -19.43 29.77 -12.22
N SER A 259 -19.12 30.86 -11.53
CA SER A 259 -17.89 31.62 -11.78
C SER A 259 -16.69 30.91 -11.14
N CYS A 260 -15.77 30.39 -11.96
CA CYS A 260 -14.57 29.69 -11.49
C CYS A 260 -13.30 30.28 -12.13
N PRO A 261 -12.84 31.47 -11.72
CA PRO A 261 -11.77 32.20 -12.43
C PRO A 261 -10.38 31.55 -12.34
N LYS A 262 -10.17 30.58 -11.43
CA LYS A 262 -8.90 29.88 -11.23
C LYS A 262 -8.91 28.40 -11.58
N LEU A 263 -10.03 27.89 -12.11
CA LEU A 263 -10.19 26.46 -12.40
C LEU A 263 -9.19 25.98 -13.44
N LYS A 264 -8.39 24.97 -13.10
CA LYS A 264 -7.37 24.35 -13.94
C LYS A 264 -7.64 22.88 -14.20
N CYS A 265 -8.19 22.17 -13.22
CA CYS A 265 -8.36 20.72 -13.28
C CYS A 265 -9.81 20.34 -13.02
N VAL A 266 -10.42 19.55 -13.91
CA VAL A 266 -11.75 18.98 -13.69
C VAL A 266 -11.73 17.50 -14.00
N ARG A 267 -12.23 16.70 -13.07
CA ARG A 267 -12.44 15.27 -13.26
C ARG A 267 -13.92 14.93 -13.06
N TYR A 268 -14.42 14.01 -13.86
CA TYR A 268 -15.72 13.36 -13.68
C TYR A 268 -15.49 11.87 -13.50
N SER A 269 -16.24 11.25 -12.58
CA SER A 269 -16.29 9.80 -12.48
C SER A 269 -16.63 9.18 -13.84
N THR A 270 -15.80 8.24 -14.29
CA THR A 270 -15.91 7.58 -15.59
C THR A 270 -16.88 6.40 -15.58
N ALA A 271 -17.48 6.07 -14.44
CA ALA A 271 -18.44 4.97 -14.32
C ALA A 271 -19.67 5.13 -15.24
N ASP A 272 -20.07 6.38 -15.52
CA ASP A 272 -21.20 6.71 -16.40
C ASP A 272 -20.80 6.73 -17.88
N LEU A 273 -20.23 5.65 -18.45
CA LEU A 273 -19.59 5.58 -19.79
C LEU A 273 -20.48 5.95 -21.02
N GLN A 274 -21.77 6.28 -20.84
CA GLN A 274 -22.73 6.48 -21.95
C GLN A 274 -23.16 7.94 -22.20
N SER A 275 -22.38 8.93 -21.79
CA SER A 275 -22.74 10.33 -22.02
C SER A 275 -22.26 10.81 -23.40
N SER A 276 -23.18 11.03 -24.34
CA SER A 276 -22.90 11.72 -25.63
C SER A 276 -22.87 13.25 -25.50
N VAL A 277 -22.64 13.74 -24.27
CA VAL A 277 -22.72 15.17 -23.94
C VAL A 277 -21.49 15.88 -24.49
N ASP A 278 -21.72 16.99 -25.19
CA ASP A 278 -20.63 17.86 -25.63
C ASP A 278 -20.14 18.72 -24.46
N VAL A 279 -18.82 18.89 -24.36
CA VAL A 279 -18.17 19.63 -23.28
C VAL A 279 -18.71 21.07 -23.13
N THR A 280 -19.18 21.70 -24.21
CA THR A 280 -19.73 23.07 -24.21
C THR A 280 -21.10 23.18 -23.53
N GLU A 281 -21.76 22.06 -23.23
CA GLU A 281 -22.97 22.02 -22.41
C GLU A 281 -22.64 22.17 -20.91
N ARG A 282 -21.43 21.77 -20.51
CA ARG A 282 -20.98 21.76 -19.11
C ARG A 282 -20.13 22.96 -18.73
N PHE A 283 -19.50 23.61 -19.70
CA PHE A 283 -18.56 24.70 -19.49
C PHE A 283 -18.82 25.88 -20.41
N THR A 284 -18.38 27.06 -19.97
CA THR A 284 -18.21 28.22 -20.85
C THR A 284 -16.88 28.11 -21.61
N THR A 285 -16.77 28.79 -22.76
CA THR A 285 -15.53 28.86 -23.53
C THR A 285 -14.36 29.41 -22.71
N SER A 286 -14.62 30.39 -21.84
CA SER A 286 -13.57 30.95 -20.96
C SER A 286 -13.06 29.91 -19.95
N GLN A 287 -13.95 29.09 -19.39
CA GLN A 287 -13.58 28.01 -18.48
C GLN A 287 -12.77 26.93 -19.22
N LEU A 288 -13.20 26.51 -20.42
CA LEU A 288 -12.43 25.55 -21.23
C LEU A 288 -11.04 26.08 -21.58
N ALA A 289 -10.95 27.38 -21.89
CA ALA A 289 -9.70 27.99 -22.30
C ALA A 289 -8.61 27.99 -21.21
N GLN A 290 -8.99 27.97 -19.93
CA GLN A 290 -8.05 27.97 -18.80
C GLN A 290 -7.72 26.56 -18.27
N LEU A 291 -8.45 25.51 -18.68
CA LEU A 291 -8.18 24.15 -18.23
C LEU A 291 -6.81 23.67 -18.68
N VAL A 292 -6.15 22.98 -17.74
CA VAL A 292 -4.89 22.27 -17.92
C VAL A 292 -5.14 20.75 -17.91
N GLU A 293 -6.13 20.30 -17.15
CA GLU A 293 -6.55 18.90 -17.06
C GLU A 293 -8.07 18.77 -17.13
N LEU A 294 -8.52 17.85 -17.98
CA LEU A 294 -9.93 17.46 -18.08
C LEU A 294 -9.99 15.94 -18.22
N GLU A 295 -10.54 15.28 -17.21
CA GLU A 295 -10.88 13.86 -17.27
C GLU A 295 -12.39 13.70 -17.30
N SER A 296 -12.91 13.20 -18.40
CA SER A 296 -14.35 12.98 -18.58
C SER A 296 -14.60 11.94 -19.66
N ASN A 297 -15.85 11.58 -19.86
CA ASN A 297 -16.31 10.88 -21.06
C ASN A 297 -17.08 11.81 -22.00
N PHE A 298 -16.92 13.13 -21.88
CA PHE A 298 -17.57 14.08 -22.77
C PHE A 298 -16.96 14.04 -24.17
N THR A 299 -17.75 14.42 -25.16
CA THR A 299 -17.25 14.67 -26.51
C THR A 299 -16.69 16.09 -26.60
N VAL A 300 -15.58 16.26 -27.33
CA VAL A 300 -14.98 17.56 -27.60
C VAL A 300 -14.85 17.74 -29.10
N ARG A 301 -15.89 18.31 -29.73
CA ARG A 301 -15.93 18.50 -31.18
C ARG A 301 -14.93 19.54 -31.70
N ASP A 302 -14.52 20.48 -30.84
CA ASP A 302 -13.56 21.52 -31.17
C ASP A 302 -12.47 21.61 -30.09
N LEU A 303 -11.33 20.97 -30.36
CA LEU A 303 -10.18 20.96 -29.46
C LEU A 303 -9.49 22.33 -29.36
N SER A 304 -9.82 23.29 -30.23
CA SER A 304 -9.30 24.67 -30.13
C SER A 304 -9.85 25.41 -28.90
N LEU A 305 -10.95 24.92 -28.31
CA LEU A 305 -11.55 25.46 -27.09
C LEU A 305 -10.72 25.18 -25.83
N VAL A 306 -9.79 24.22 -25.88
CA VAL A 306 -8.93 23.80 -24.76
C VAL A 306 -7.43 24.03 -25.07
N PRO A 307 -7.00 25.24 -25.43
CA PRO A 307 -5.65 25.53 -25.92
C PRO A 307 -4.54 25.32 -24.87
N ASN A 308 -4.89 25.26 -23.58
CA ASN A 308 -3.92 25.09 -22.49
C ASN A 308 -3.84 23.67 -21.92
N ILE A 309 -4.63 22.75 -22.46
CA ILE A 309 -4.75 21.38 -21.96
C ILE A 309 -3.43 20.61 -22.11
N GLN A 310 -3.04 19.90 -21.05
CA GLN A 310 -1.88 19.02 -20.98
C GLN A 310 -2.28 17.56 -20.77
N LYS A 311 -3.43 17.32 -20.14
CA LYS A 311 -4.03 16.00 -19.94
C LYS A 311 -5.52 16.05 -20.28
N LEU A 312 -5.94 15.21 -21.21
CA LEU A 312 -7.30 15.20 -21.75
C LEU A 312 -7.82 13.77 -21.85
N HIS A 313 -8.88 13.43 -21.11
CA HIS A 313 -9.64 12.20 -21.31
C HIS A 313 -11.05 12.55 -21.80
N ILE A 314 -11.44 11.99 -22.94
CA ILE A 314 -12.67 12.32 -23.67
C ILE A 314 -13.24 11.12 -24.43
N SER A 315 -14.48 11.23 -24.89
CA SER A 315 -15.06 10.34 -25.89
C SER A 315 -14.80 10.88 -27.30
N VAL A 316 -14.43 10.00 -28.22
CA VAL A 316 -14.14 10.34 -29.63
C VAL A 316 -14.95 9.44 -30.56
N ASP A 317 -15.72 10.04 -31.46
CA ASP A 317 -16.60 9.37 -32.44
C ASP A 317 -15.98 9.25 -33.84
N GLU A 318 -14.74 9.70 -34.01
CA GLU A 318 -13.93 9.53 -35.22
C GLU A 318 -12.69 8.66 -34.98
N PRO A 319 -12.05 8.09 -36.03
CA PRO A 319 -10.78 7.38 -35.91
C PRO A 319 -9.65 8.31 -35.48
N ILE A 320 -8.74 7.81 -34.63
CA ILE A 320 -7.55 8.57 -34.23
C ILE A 320 -6.40 8.25 -35.18
N THR A 321 -5.83 9.29 -35.76
CA THR A 321 -4.74 9.24 -36.75
C THR A 321 -3.59 10.15 -36.31
N ASP A 322 -2.48 10.15 -37.07
CA ASP A 322 -1.38 11.10 -36.87
C ASP A 322 -1.78 12.56 -37.12
N ALA A 323 -2.82 12.78 -37.91
CA ALA A 323 -3.37 14.09 -38.24
C ALA A 323 -4.46 14.57 -37.25
N PHE A 324 -4.77 13.80 -36.21
CA PHE A 324 -5.77 14.17 -35.20
C PHE A 324 -5.35 15.49 -34.52
N GLU A 325 -6.16 16.54 -34.70
CA GLU A 325 -5.81 17.91 -34.31
C GLU A 325 -5.84 18.09 -32.79
N ILE A 326 -4.68 17.98 -32.13
CA ILE A 326 -4.56 18.18 -30.69
C ILE A 326 -3.77 19.43 -30.34
N SER A 327 -4.03 19.97 -29.15
CA SER A 327 -3.23 21.06 -28.58
C SER A 327 -1.74 20.70 -28.57
N PRO A 328 -0.84 21.63 -28.96
CA PRO A 328 0.60 21.40 -28.92
C PRO A 328 1.16 21.20 -27.50
N LYS A 329 0.37 21.53 -26.46
CA LYS A 329 0.71 21.32 -25.05
C LYS A 329 0.23 19.96 -24.50
N LEU A 330 -0.61 19.24 -25.25
CA LEU A 330 -1.19 17.97 -24.81
C LEU A 330 -0.11 16.90 -24.73
N MET A 331 0.07 16.31 -23.55
CA MET A 331 1.08 15.27 -23.27
C MET A 331 0.46 13.92 -22.92
N GLU A 332 -0.75 13.92 -22.36
CA GLU A 332 -1.54 12.73 -22.04
C GLU A 332 -2.92 12.80 -22.70
N LEU A 333 -3.26 11.78 -23.49
CA LEU A 333 -4.56 11.64 -24.12
C LEU A 333 -5.18 10.30 -23.73
N GLY A 334 -6.37 10.34 -23.13
CA GLY A 334 -7.23 9.19 -22.87
C GLY A 334 -8.48 9.24 -23.75
N VAL A 335 -8.82 8.13 -24.40
CA VAL A 335 -9.95 8.10 -25.34
C VAL A 335 -10.87 6.92 -25.12
N TYR A 336 -12.16 7.22 -25.04
CA TYR A 336 -13.22 6.24 -25.18
C TYR A 336 -13.69 6.29 -26.63
N SER A 337 -13.48 5.20 -27.38
CA SER A 337 -13.89 5.15 -28.78
C SER A 337 -14.19 3.73 -29.20
N THR A 338 -15.20 3.54 -30.03
CA THR A 338 -15.47 2.26 -30.72
C THR A 338 -14.77 2.16 -32.08
N ASN A 339 -14.11 3.24 -32.52
CA ASN A 339 -13.39 3.27 -33.78
C ASN A 339 -11.98 2.69 -33.61
N SER A 340 -11.35 2.35 -34.74
CA SER A 340 -9.96 1.93 -34.74
C SER A 340 -9.01 3.12 -34.46
N ILE A 341 -7.92 2.84 -33.77
CA ILE A 341 -6.79 3.73 -33.55
C ILE A 341 -5.73 3.39 -34.59
N GLU A 342 -5.60 4.22 -35.62
CA GLU A 342 -4.64 3.96 -36.71
C GLU A 342 -3.23 4.47 -36.35
N SER A 343 -3.17 5.51 -35.53
CA SER A 343 -1.93 6.17 -35.12
C SER A 343 -2.16 7.05 -33.89
N VAL A 344 -1.07 7.41 -33.20
CA VAL A 344 -1.09 8.31 -32.04
C VAL A 344 -0.24 9.55 -32.35
N PRO A 345 -0.75 10.77 -32.10
CA PRO A 345 -0.01 12.01 -32.30
C PRO A 345 1.38 12.02 -31.64
N ALA A 346 2.39 12.46 -32.39
CA ALA A 346 3.80 12.28 -32.01
C ALA A 346 4.23 13.04 -30.74
N GLN A 347 3.51 14.08 -30.31
CA GLN A 347 3.86 14.82 -29.09
C GLN A 347 3.49 14.10 -27.78
N LEU A 348 2.61 13.09 -27.84
CA LEU A 348 2.10 12.42 -26.65
C LEU A 348 3.19 11.57 -25.98
N LYS A 349 3.16 11.60 -24.64
CA LYS A 349 3.99 10.73 -23.77
C LYS A 349 3.16 9.62 -23.13
N VAL A 350 1.87 9.86 -22.92
CA VAL A 350 0.93 8.91 -22.33
C VAL A 350 -0.29 8.80 -23.24
N PHE A 351 -0.69 7.58 -23.56
CA PHE A 351 -1.89 7.32 -24.36
C PHE A 351 -2.70 6.21 -23.69
N LYS A 352 -4.01 6.43 -23.54
CA LYS A 352 -4.95 5.46 -22.95
C LYS A 352 -6.14 5.31 -23.88
N CYS A 353 -6.58 4.08 -24.11
CA CYS A 353 -7.68 3.79 -25.02
C CYS A 353 -8.59 2.71 -24.43
N TRP A 354 -9.90 2.94 -24.52
CA TRP A 354 -10.94 2.02 -24.04
C TRP A 354 -11.97 1.74 -25.13
N GLY A 355 -12.20 0.46 -25.42
CA GLY A 355 -13.30 0.00 -26.29
C GLY A 355 -13.04 0.07 -27.80
N ALA A 356 -11.81 0.36 -28.22
CA ALA A 356 -11.46 0.49 -29.64
C ALA A 356 -11.44 -0.86 -30.33
N ARG A 357 -11.84 -0.92 -31.60
CA ARG A 357 -11.84 -2.19 -32.35
C ARG A 357 -10.41 -2.69 -32.61
N ASP A 358 -9.63 -1.92 -33.35
CA ASP A 358 -8.24 -2.22 -33.68
C ASP A 358 -7.34 -1.10 -33.18
N VAL A 359 -6.20 -1.43 -32.59
CA VAL A 359 -5.26 -0.45 -32.02
C VAL A 359 -3.87 -0.64 -32.61
N ASN A 360 -3.49 0.24 -33.54
CA ASN A 360 -2.16 0.28 -34.12
C ASN A 360 -1.42 1.53 -33.61
N VAL A 361 -0.44 1.31 -32.73
CA VAL A 361 0.29 2.41 -32.08
C VAL A 361 1.77 2.33 -32.42
N GLN A 362 2.20 3.24 -33.30
CA GLN A 362 3.61 3.46 -33.59
C GLN A 362 4.03 4.85 -33.12
N SER A 363 4.85 4.92 -32.06
CA SER A 363 5.31 6.20 -31.52
C SER A 363 6.76 6.16 -31.02
N ALA A 364 7.54 7.15 -31.43
CA ALA A 364 8.92 7.32 -30.97
C ALA A 364 9.03 8.04 -29.61
N ASN A 365 7.93 8.62 -29.09
CA ASN A 365 7.94 9.47 -27.90
C ASN A 365 7.10 8.92 -26.74
N LEU A 366 6.18 7.98 -27.03
CA LEU A 366 5.32 7.38 -26.03
C LEU A 366 6.12 6.63 -24.96
N ARG A 367 5.78 6.86 -23.69
CA ARG A 367 6.38 6.26 -22.50
C ARG A 367 5.41 5.34 -21.77
N GLU A 368 4.12 5.66 -21.83
CA GLU A 368 3.06 4.89 -21.19
C GLU A 368 1.91 4.66 -22.17
N LEU A 369 1.45 3.42 -22.25
CA LEU A 369 0.35 2.99 -23.11
C LEU A 369 -0.59 2.11 -22.29
N ALA A 370 -1.88 2.43 -22.28
CA ALA A 370 -2.91 1.56 -21.75
C ALA A 370 -3.96 1.28 -22.84
N ILE A 371 -4.26 0.01 -23.07
CA ILE A 371 -5.30 -0.43 -24.00
C ILE A 371 -6.22 -1.36 -23.23
N GLU A 372 -7.51 -1.07 -23.26
CA GLU A 372 -8.54 -1.89 -22.63
C GLU A 372 -9.66 -2.16 -23.65
N ARG A 373 -10.12 -3.40 -23.72
CA ARG A 373 -11.22 -3.84 -24.61
C ARG A 373 -10.92 -3.56 -26.08
N ALA A 374 -9.93 -4.27 -26.62
CA ALA A 374 -9.61 -4.20 -28.05
C ALA A 374 -9.66 -5.57 -28.73
N SER A 375 -10.13 -5.60 -29.97
CA SER A 375 -10.12 -6.84 -30.76
C SER A 375 -8.72 -7.18 -31.24
N HIS A 376 -7.91 -6.17 -31.59
CA HIS A 376 -6.54 -6.37 -32.07
C HIS A 376 -5.61 -5.25 -31.63
N ALA A 377 -4.36 -5.57 -31.27
CA ALA A 377 -3.34 -4.59 -30.88
C ALA A 377 -1.97 -4.82 -31.55
N ASP A 378 -1.48 -3.83 -32.29
CA ASP A 378 -0.11 -3.75 -32.84
C ASP A 378 0.65 -2.58 -32.19
N ILE A 379 1.80 -2.84 -31.56
CA ILE A 379 2.48 -1.87 -30.68
C ILE A 379 3.95 -1.72 -31.05
N LYS A 380 4.32 -0.59 -31.64
CA LYS A 380 5.69 -0.25 -32.06
C LYS A 380 6.19 1.01 -31.38
N CYS A 381 6.52 0.88 -30.09
CA CYS A 381 6.89 2.02 -29.24
C CYS A 381 8.26 1.80 -28.57
N PRO A 382 9.38 2.14 -29.25
CA PRO A 382 10.72 1.86 -28.75
C PRO A 382 11.09 2.56 -27.44
N ARG A 383 10.39 3.64 -27.06
CA ARG A 383 10.63 4.38 -25.80
C ARG A 383 9.61 4.05 -24.70
N LEU A 384 8.73 3.09 -24.93
CA LEU A 384 7.72 2.68 -23.97
C LEU A 384 8.39 2.10 -22.72
N THR A 385 7.98 2.57 -21.56
CA THR A 385 8.47 2.12 -20.24
C THR A 385 7.38 1.45 -19.41
N ALA A 386 6.10 1.75 -19.68
CA ALA A 386 4.96 1.08 -19.07
C ALA A 386 3.91 0.72 -20.12
N LEU A 387 3.38 -0.50 -20.05
CA LEU A 387 2.33 -1.03 -20.92
C LEU A 387 1.27 -1.70 -20.05
N LYS A 388 0.01 -1.30 -20.23
CA LYS A 388 -1.17 -2.00 -19.69
C LYS A 388 -2.01 -2.52 -20.86
N LEU A 389 -2.33 -3.81 -20.84
CA LEU A 389 -3.23 -4.49 -21.77
C LEU A 389 -4.32 -5.16 -20.95
N GLU A 390 -5.58 -5.01 -21.33
CA GLU A 390 -6.73 -5.56 -20.59
C GLU A 390 -7.83 -5.94 -21.58
N GLU A 391 -8.36 -7.16 -21.49
CA GLU A 391 -9.41 -7.65 -22.39
C GLU A 391 -9.03 -7.47 -23.89
N ILE A 392 -7.87 -8.01 -24.30
CA ILE A 392 -7.36 -7.93 -25.68
C ILE A 392 -7.51 -9.28 -26.37
N ALA A 393 -8.30 -9.35 -27.45
CA ALA A 393 -8.53 -10.63 -28.14
C ALA A 393 -7.27 -11.08 -28.90
N GLU A 394 -6.69 -10.24 -29.76
CA GLU A 394 -5.49 -10.58 -30.53
C GLU A 394 -4.35 -9.59 -30.32
N ILE A 395 -3.14 -10.11 -30.10
CA ILE A 395 -1.91 -9.31 -30.03
C ILE A 395 -1.07 -9.59 -31.28
N GLY A 396 -0.86 -8.56 -32.08
CA GLY A 396 0.00 -8.60 -33.26
C GLY A 396 1.47 -8.39 -32.93
N GLU A 397 2.13 -7.48 -33.64
CA GLU A 397 3.55 -7.19 -33.46
C GLU A 397 3.78 -6.26 -32.26
N ILE A 398 4.53 -6.74 -31.26
CA ILE A 398 5.01 -5.91 -30.13
C ILE A 398 6.51 -5.64 -30.27
N PHE A 399 6.88 -4.36 -30.34
CA PHE A 399 8.25 -3.88 -30.29
C PHE A 399 8.41 -2.76 -29.25
N THR A 400 8.78 -3.14 -28.03
CA THR A 400 8.93 -2.25 -26.86
C THR A 400 10.21 -2.57 -26.04
N PRO A 401 11.41 -2.48 -26.64
CA PRO A 401 12.67 -2.93 -26.02
C PRO A 401 13.07 -2.21 -24.72
N ASN A 402 12.45 -1.08 -24.38
CA ASN A 402 12.71 -0.33 -23.14
C ASN A 402 11.63 -0.52 -22.07
N LEU A 403 10.71 -1.47 -22.26
CA LEU A 403 9.63 -1.72 -21.32
C LEU A 403 10.16 -2.13 -19.95
N VAL A 404 9.70 -1.45 -18.90
CA VAL A 404 10.08 -1.70 -17.50
C VAL A 404 8.91 -2.31 -16.72
N LYS A 405 7.68 -1.88 -17.02
CA LYS A 405 6.44 -2.33 -16.38
C LYS A 405 5.48 -2.90 -17.41
N LEU A 406 5.02 -4.12 -17.20
CA LEU A 406 3.97 -4.76 -17.99
C LEU A 406 2.84 -5.18 -17.05
N SER A 407 1.63 -4.75 -17.36
CA SER A 407 0.39 -5.24 -16.76
C SER A 407 -0.46 -5.81 -17.89
N CYS A 408 -0.86 -7.07 -17.77
CA CYS A 408 -1.65 -7.77 -18.77
C CYS A 408 -2.81 -8.46 -18.06
N GLY A 409 -4.05 -8.07 -18.36
CA GLY A 409 -5.23 -8.83 -17.98
C GLY A 409 -5.53 -9.92 -19.01
N SER A 410 -6.81 -10.31 -19.07
CA SER A 410 -7.33 -11.29 -20.02
C SER A 410 -6.87 -11.01 -21.46
N CYS A 411 -6.03 -11.89 -22.00
CA CYS A 411 -5.48 -11.83 -23.35
C CYS A 411 -5.49 -13.24 -23.97
N GLU A 412 -6.06 -13.42 -25.16
CA GLU A 412 -6.14 -14.75 -25.79
C GLU A 412 -4.83 -15.15 -26.51
N THR A 413 -3.92 -14.20 -26.71
CA THR A 413 -2.66 -14.41 -27.45
C THR A 413 -1.46 -14.53 -26.50
N GLU A 414 -0.56 -15.45 -26.81
CA GLU A 414 0.69 -15.61 -26.07
C GLU A 414 1.59 -14.37 -26.16
N LEU A 415 2.15 -13.97 -25.02
CA LEU A 415 3.08 -12.85 -24.91
C LEU A 415 4.54 -13.30 -25.12
N PRO A 416 5.34 -12.56 -25.91
CA PRO A 416 6.73 -12.88 -26.19
C PRO A 416 7.69 -12.42 -25.07
N PHE A 417 7.50 -12.92 -23.84
CA PHE A 417 8.23 -12.47 -22.64
C PHE A 417 9.76 -12.50 -22.78
N GLU A 418 10.29 -13.54 -23.42
CA GLU A 418 11.75 -13.74 -23.57
C GLU A 418 12.40 -12.72 -24.51
N THR A 419 11.74 -12.43 -25.64
CA THR A 419 12.37 -11.69 -26.75
C THR A 419 12.00 -10.21 -26.77
N ALA A 420 10.79 -9.84 -26.36
CA ALA A 420 10.29 -8.48 -26.55
C ALA A 420 10.69 -7.51 -25.43
N PHE A 421 10.93 -7.99 -24.21
CA PHE A 421 10.98 -7.12 -23.02
C PHE A 421 12.31 -7.18 -22.25
N PRO A 422 13.50 -6.93 -22.85
CA PRO A 422 14.81 -7.13 -22.21
C PRO A 422 15.07 -6.29 -20.94
N ARG A 423 14.26 -5.26 -20.65
CA ARG A 423 14.39 -4.38 -19.47
C ARG A 423 13.25 -4.52 -18.45
N LEU A 424 12.40 -5.52 -18.61
CA LEU A 424 11.28 -5.75 -17.72
C LEU A 424 11.77 -5.89 -16.28
N ALA A 425 11.09 -5.20 -15.35
CA ALA A 425 11.37 -5.24 -13.93
C ALA A 425 10.11 -5.51 -13.10
N TYR A 426 8.93 -5.13 -13.60
CA TYR A 426 7.66 -5.35 -12.94
C TYR A 426 6.70 -6.02 -13.92
N LEU A 427 6.13 -7.16 -13.50
CA LEU A 427 5.20 -7.95 -14.28
C LEU A 427 3.95 -8.22 -13.45
N THR A 428 2.79 -7.84 -13.98
CA THR A 428 1.48 -8.22 -13.45
C THR A 428 0.71 -8.91 -14.59
N VAL A 429 0.31 -10.16 -14.41
CA VAL A 429 -0.48 -10.90 -15.41
C VAL A 429 -1.68 -11.54 -14.76
N ALA A 430 -2.86 -11.37 -15.36
CA ALA A 430 -4.06 -12.14 -15.05
C ALA A 430 -4.41 -13.08 -16.22
N ASP A 431 -5.07 -14.20 -15.93
CA ASP A 431 -5.55 -15.17 -16.93
C ASP A 431 -4.41 -15.79 -17.78
N LEU A 432 -3.27 -16.10 -17.16
CA LEU A 432 -2.09 -16.64 -17.85
C LEU A 432 -2.29 -18.13 -18.18
N SER A 433 -2.24 -18.49 -19.47
CA SER A 433 -2.40 -19.87 -19.96
C SER A 433 -1.16 -20.46 -20.67
N GLN A 434 -0.03 -19.75 -20.59
CA GLN A 434 1.25 -20.17 -21.18
C GLN A 434 2.30 -20.35 -20.10
N ASP A 435 3.24 -21.27 -20.32
CA ASP A 435 4.40 -21.40 -19.46
C ASP A 435 5.17 -20.08 -19.34
N LEU A 436 5.67 -19.83 -18.12
CA LEU A 436 6.39 -18.62 -17.81
C LEU A 436 7.72 -18.98 -17.15
N ALA A 437 8.78 -18.96 -17.97
CA ALA A 437 10.15 -19.13 -17.52
C ALA A 437 10.96 -17.85 -17.78
N LEU A 438 11.28 -17.12 -16.71
CA LEU A 438 12.06 -15.89 -16.79
C LEU A 438 13.45 -16.10 -16.18
N GLU A 439 14.46 -16.26 -17.04
CA GLU A 439 15.86 -16.45 -16.59
C GLU A 439 16.46 -15.23 -15.84
N ARG A 440 15.78 -14.09 -15.88
CA ARG A 440 16.26 -12.83 -15.28
C ARG A 440 15.59 -12.59 -13.94
N HIS A 441 16.32 -11.93 -13.04
CA HIS A 441 15.76 -11.44 -11.79
C HIS A 441 14.93 -10.16 -12.01
N LEU A 442 13.66 -10.18 -11.63
CA LEU A 442 12.74 -9.05 -11.66
C LEU A 442 12.68 -8.36 -10.28
N LYS A 443 12.04 -7.19 -10.21
CA LYS A 443 11.72 -6.55 -8.93
C LYS A 443 10.41 -7.08 -8.36
N SER A 444 9.40 -7.25 -9.20
CA SER A 444 8.09 -7.75 -8.76
C SER A 444 7.43 -8.56 -9.85
N VAL A 445 6.85 -9.68 -9.45
CA VAL A 445 5.96 -10.51 -10.27
C VAL A 445 4.66 -10.72 -9.51
N GLU A 446 3.54 -10.48 -10.17
CA GLU A 446 2.19 -10.73 -9.67
C GLU A 446 1.42 -11.50 -10.73
N LEU A 447 0.96 -12.70 -10.40
CA LEU A 447 0.17 -13.54 -11.30
C LEU A 447 -1.16 -13.84 -10.66
N GLU A 448 -2.24 -13.62 -11.41
CA GLU A 448 -3.61 -13.91 -11.02
C GLU A 448 -4.24 -14.87 -12.04
N SER A 449 -5.06 -15.82 -11.60
CA SER A 449 -5.84 -16.69 -12.49
C SER A 449 -4.98 -17.42 -13.54
N PHE A 450 -3.91 -18.10 -13.15
CA PHE A 450 -3.01 -18.78 -14.10
C PHE A 450 -3.23 -20.30 -14.15
N ASP A 451 -3.01 -20.92 -15.30
CA ASP A 451 -3.02 -22.37 -15.48
C ASP A 451 -1.89 -22.74 -16.46
N VAL A 452 -0.76 -23.19 -15.93
CA VAL A 452 0.50 -23.36 -16.69
C VAL A 452 1.20 -24.66 -16.29
N GLU A 453 1.88 -25.34 -17.22
CA GLU A 453 2.62 -26.56 -16.87
C GLU A 453 3.82 -26.20 -15.99
N THR A 454 4.57 -25.14 -16.37
CA THR A 454 5.80 -24.75 -15.68
C THR A 454 5.83 -23.27 -15.33
N LEU A 455 6.13 -22.97 -14.06
CA LEU A 455 6.35 -21.62 -13.56
C LEU A 455 7.77 -21.47 -12.99
N SER A 456 8.64 -20.73 -13.69
CA SER A 456 10.02 -20.46 -13.26
C SER A 456 10.29 -18.95 -13.15
N LEU A 457 10.41 -18.47 -11.90
CA LEU A 457 10.48 -17.06 -11.58
C LEU A 457 11.63 -16.72 -10.62
N SER A 458 12.27 -15.57 -10.86
CA SER A 458 13.18 -14.95 -9.91
C SER A 458 12.82 -13.48 -9.75
N ALA A 459 12.49 -13.02 -8.54
CA ALA A 459 12.16 -11.61 -8.28
C ALA A 459 12.38 -11.19 -6.82
N ASP A 460 12.45 -9.89 -6.50
CA ASP A 460 12.44 -9.48 -5.08
C ASP A 460 11.10 -9.85 -4.42
N VAL A 461 9.99 -9.64 -5.13
CA VAL A 461 8.62 -9.98 -4.68
C VAL A 461 7.93 -10.85 -5.73
N VAL A 462 7.34 -11.97 -5.30
CA VAL A 462 6.47 -12.82 -6.11
C VAL A 462 5.13 -12.95 -5.40
N SER A 463 4.04 -12.67 -6.10
CA SER A 463 2.66 -12.84 -5.61
C SER A 463 1.88 -13.72 -6.59
N LEU A 464 1.30 -14.82 -6.10
CA LEU A 464 0.50 -15.74 -6.89
C LEU A 464 -0.92 -15.81 -6.33
N SER A 465 -1.91 -15.65 -7.19
CA SER A 465 -3.31 -15.77 -6.84
C SER A 465 -4.14 -16.59 -7.83
N ASN A 466 -5.07 -17.40 -7.31
CA ASN A 466 -6.14 -18.07 -8.05
C ASN A 466 -5.67 -18.94 -9.24
N GLY A 467 -4.52 -19.59 -9.16
CA GLY A 467 -3.98 -20.37 -10.27
C GLY A 467 -3.47 -21.76 -9.91
N HIS A 468 -2.94 -22.45 -10.89
CA HIS A 468 -2.35 -23.77 -10.77
C HIS A 468 -1.12 -23.90 -11.68
N SER A 469 -0.12 -24.64 -11.20
CA SER A 469 0.98 -25.14 -12.02
C SER A 469 1.42 -26.52 -11.58
N GLU A 470 1.86 -27.34 -12.54
CA GLU A 470 2.42 -28.66 -12.25
C GLU A 470 3.83 -28.57 -11.62
N SER A 471 4.57 -27.48 -11.90
CA SER A 471 5.94 -27.29 -11.41
C SER A 471 6.27 -25.84 -11.07
N TYR A 472 6.77 -25.61 -9.85
CA TYR A 472 7.16 -24.30 -9.33
C TYR A 472 8.66 -24.22 -9.08
N ALA A 473 9.35 -23.29 -9.75
CA ALA A 473 10.74 -22.94 -9.49
C ALA A 473 10.85 -21.43 -9.18
N ILE A 474 10.71 -21.07 -7.89
CA ILE A 474 10.56 -19.68 -7.45
C ILE A 474 11.71 -19.27 -6.54
N THR A 475 12.42 -18.21 -6.90
CA THR A 475 13.39 -17.54 -6.00
C THR A 475 12.95 -16.12 -5.72
N ALA A 476 12.62 -15.82 -4.45
CA ALA A 476 12.20 -14.49 -4.03
C ALA A 476 12.75 -14.02 -2.69
N ASN A 477 12.70 -12.71 -2.40
CA ASN A 477 12.86 -12.25 -1.01
C ASN A 477 11.53 -12.40 -0.26
N VAL A 478 10.44 -11.95 -0.89
CA VAL A 478 9.06 -12.07 -0.39
C VAL A 478 8.25 -12.91 -1.36
N PHE A 479 7.67 -14.01 -0.89
CA PHE A 479 6.76 -14.84 -1.65
C PHE A 479 5.37 -14.81 -1.00
N ARG A 480 4.36 -14.41 -1.78
CA ARG A 480 2.95 -14.38 -1.38
C ARG A 480 2.18 -15.36 -2.26
N SER A 481 1.45 -16.30 -1.66
CA SER A 481 0.67 -17.27 -2.44
C SER A 481 -0.67 -17.57 -1.78
N ASN A 482 -1.77 -17.39 -2.52
CA ASN A 482 -3.06 -17.97 -2.16
C ASN A 482 -3.34 -19.32 -2.85
N VAL A 483 -2.36 -19.80 -3.62
CA VAL A 483 -2.44 -21.05 -4.39
C VAL A 483 -1.89 -22.21 -3.55
N GLY A 484 -2.57 -23.35 -3.62
CA GLY A 484 -2.12 -24.61 -3.04
C GLY A 484 -0.85 -25.11 -3.75
N ILE A 485 0.25 -25.23 -3.01
CA ILE A 485 1.53 -25.72 -3.53
C ILE A 485 1.94 -26.97 -2.75
N GLU A 486 1.92 -28.11 -3.44
CA GLU A 486 2.29 -29.41 -2.87
C GLU A 486 3.80 -29.59 -2.72
N ASP A 487 4.58 -29.24 -3.77
CA ASP A 487 6.04 -29.34 -3.77
C ASP A 487 6.69 -27.96 -3.68
N VAL A 488 7.41 -27.72 -2.59
CA VAL A 488 8.14 -26.48 -2.31
C VAL A 488 9.66 -26.64 -2.47
N SER A 489 10.13 -27.78 -2.97
CA SER A 489 11.57 -28.11 -3.00
C SER A 489 12.41 -27.14 -3.83
N GLU A 490 11.82 -26.53 -4.86
CA GLU A 490 12.44 -25.52 -5.72
C GLU A 490 12.00 -24.08 -5.40
N ILE A 491 11.31 -23.88 -4.27
CA ILE A 491 10.94 -22.56 -3.76
C ILE A 491 11.95 -22.09 -2.73
N SER A 492 12.50 -20.91 -2.93
CA SER A 492 13.45 -20.26 -2.02
C SER A 492 12.99 -18.84 -1.74
N CYS A 493 12.61 -18.57 -0.49
CA CYS A 493 12.24 -17.23 -0.02
C CYS A 493 12.64 -16.97 1.43
N ARG A 494 12.67 -15.68 1.82
CA ARG A 494 12.97 -15.24 3.20
C ARG A 494 11.71 -14.83 3.96
N GLU A 495 10.73 -14.25 3.28
CA GLU A 495 9.39 -14.02 3.81
C GLU A 495 8.38 -14.81 2.98
N LEU A 496 7.56 -15.60 3.67
CA LEU A 496 6.48 -16.38 3.08
C LEU A 496 5.16 -15.91 3.68
N GLN A 497 4.23 -15.44 2.84
CA GLN A 497 2.85 -15.15 3.21
C GLN A 497 1.94 -16.09 2.43
N TYR A 498 1.18 -16.94 3.11
CA TYR A 498 0.47 -18.01 2.41
C TYR A 498 -0.84 -18.42 3.07
N TYR A 499 -1.70 -19.03 2.23
CA TYR A 499 -3.00 -19.56 2.59
C TYR A 499 -2.99 -21.09 2.67
N THR A 500 -2.33 -21.79 1.73
CA THR A 500 -2.35 -23.26 1.67
C THR A 500 -1.00 -23.81 1.20
N ILE A 501 -0.09 -24.08 2.14
CA ILE A 501 1.19 -24.72 1.83
C ILE A 501 1.43 -25.85 2.84
N TYR A 502 1.75 -27.03 2.33
CA TYR A 502 1.99 -28.23 3.15
C TYR A 502 3.37 -28.23 3.82
N LYS A 503 4.35 -27.53 3.24
CA LYS A 503 5.73 -27.47 3.75
C LYS A 503 6.35 -26.08 3.62
N VAL A 504 6.97 -25.58 4.68
CA VAL A 504 7.66 -24.28 4.65
C VAL A 504 9.06 -24.44 4.06
N PRO A 505 9.50 -23.59 3.10
CA PRO A 505 10.87 -23.60 2.61
C PRO A 505 11.89 -23.29 3.72
N LEU A 506 13.01 -24.02 3.74
CA LEU A 506 14.03 -23.94 4.81
C LEU A 506 14.72 -22.57 4.94
N MET A 507 14.62 -21.72 3.92
CA MET A 507 15.24 -20.39 3.88
C MET A 507 14.41 -19.30 4.55
N VAL A 508 13.16 -19.60 4.92
CA VAL A 508 12.21 -18.63 5.46
C VAL A 508 12.67 -18.14 6.83
N GLU A 509 12.70 -16.81 6.98
CA GLU A 509 12.93 -16.08 8.22
C GLU A 509 11.63 -15.52 8.81
N LYS A 510 10.63 -15.22 7.97
CA LYS A 510 9.33 -14.70 8.39
C LYS A 510 8.18 -15.46 7.72
N LEU A 511 7.28 -15.99 8.52
CA LEU A 511 6.12 -16.77 8.08
C LEU A 511 4.82 -16.05 8.45
N THR A 512 3.93 -15.85 7.48
CA THR A 512 2.57 -15.36 7.69
C THR A 512 1.56 -16.36 7.15
N ILE A 513 0.64 -16.80 7.99
CA ILE A 513 -0.38 -17.83 7.71
C ILE A 513 -1.77 -17.20 7.78
N ASP A 514 -2.63 -17.47 6.82
CA ASP A 514 -4.02 -16.99 6.80
C ASP A 514 -4.95 -18.06 6.18
N TRP A 515 -5.57 -18.94 6.99
CA TRP A 515 -6.43 -20.03 6.51
C TRP A 515 -7.93 -19.69 6.51
N ALA A 516 -8.36 -18.68 7.25
CA ALA A 516 -9.78 -18.36 7.41
C ALA A 516 -10.41 -17.61 6.23
N SER A 517 -9.67 -17.25 5.18
CA SER A 517 -10.35 -16.83 3.93
C SER A 517 -11.16 -17.97 3.30
N LEU A 518 -10.95 -19.22 3.74
CA LEU A 518 -11.65 -20.41 3.27
C LEU A 518 -12.92 -20.74 4.06
N TYR A 519 -13.05 -20.19 5.27
CA TYR A 519 -14.13 -20.51 6.19
C TYR A 519 -14.84 -19.23 6.58
N ASP A 520 -16.13 -19.17 6.27
CA ASP A 520 -17.03 -18.05 6.55
C ASP A 520 -17.17 -17.87 8.07
N PHE A 521 -16.19 -17.20 8.65
CA PHE A 521 -16.05 -16.99 10.08
C PHE A 521 -16.70 -15.67 10.51
N ASP A 522 -17.39 -15.00 9.59
CA ASP A 522 -17.93 -13.66 9.76
C ASP A 522 -19.39 -13.57 9.26
N GLU A 523 -20.36 -13.74 10.17
CA GLU A 523 -21.78 -13.52 9.85
C GLU A 523 -22.07 -12.08 9.39
N ASP A 524 -21.17 -11.12 9.69
CA ASP A 524 -21.35 -9.69 9.40
C ASP A 524 -20.65 -9.22 8.11
N PHE A 525 -19.79 -10.03 7.49
CA PHE A 525 -19.11 -9.69 6.24
C PHE A 525 -19.15 -10.88 5.28
N PRO A 526 -20.17 -10.98 4.40
CA PRO A 526 -20.25 -12.06 3.42
C PRO A 526 -19.04 -11.97 2.48
N VAL A 527 -18.05 -12.84 2.69
CA VAL A 527 -16.98 -13.05 1.71
C VAL A 527 -17.62 -13.72 0.50
N PRO A 528 -17.23 -13.39 -0.74
CA PRO A 528 -17.74 -14.09 -1.92
C PRO A 528 -17.59 -15.60 -1.73
N ASN A 529 -18.67 -16.36 -1.94
CA ASN A 529 -18.70 -17.82 -1.88
C ASN A 529 -17.67 -18.42 -2.85
N VAL A 530 -16.41 -18.52 -2.44
CA VAL A 530 -15.44 -19.40 -3.06
C VAL A 530 -15.67 -20.74 -2.36
N GLU A 531 -16.32 -21.68 -3.06
CA GLU A 531 -16.38 -23.07 -2.63
C GLU A 531 -14.95 -23.62 -2.69
N VAL A 532 -14.19 -23.45 -1.62
CA VAL A 532 -12.93 -24.16 -1.45
C VAL A 532 -13.28 -25.50 -0.85
N GLU A 533 -13.07 -26.56 -1.63
CA GLU A 533 -13.24 -27.92 -1.13
C GLU A 533 -12.37 -28.07 0.13
N PRO A 534 -12.94 -28.54 1.26
CA PRO A 534 -12.17 -28.78 2.47
C PRO A 534 -11.01 -29.71 2.12
N MET A 535 -9.79 -29.36 2.56
CA MET A 535 -8.61 -30.17 2.27
C MET A 535 -8.84 -31.61 2.76
N ASP A 536 -8.74 -32.58 1.85
CA ASP A 536 -8.97 -34.01 2.15
C ASP A 536 -7.93 -34.60 3.13
N ASP A 537 -6.79 -33.95 3.33
CA ASP A 537 -5.75 -34.34 4.30
C ASP A 537 -4.85 -33.13 4.65
N PRO A 538 -5.23 -32.32 5.66
CA PRO A 538 -4.39 -31.21 6.07
C PRO A 538 -3.14 -31.79 6.75
N GLN A 539 -2.01 -31.83 6.03
CA GLN A 539 -0.74 -32.22 6.66
C GLN A 539 -0.35 -31.19 7.72
N LEU A 540 0.16 -31.67 8.85
CA LEU A 540 0.71 -30.82 9.90
C LEU A 540 1.82 -29.93 9.34
N LEU A 541 1.81 -28.67 9.79
CA LEU A 541 2.84 -27.72 9.44
C LEU A 541 4.19 -28.13 10.06
N GLU A 542 5.08 -28.74 9.26
CA GLU A 542 6.41 -29.14 9.70
C GLU A 542 7.35 -27.91 9.83
N LEU A 543 7.44 -27.32 11.03
CA LEU A 543 8.33 -26.17 11.30
C LEU A 543 9.69 -26.56 11.92
N GLU A 544 9.85 -27.79 12.41
CA GLU A 544 11.04 -28.25 13.15
C GLU A 544 12.35 -28.12 12.34
N GLN A 545 12.27 -28.15 11.01
CA GLN A 545 13.44 -28.02 10.12
C GLN A 545 13.77 -26.57 9.77
N CYS A 546 12.98 -25.60 10.23
CA CYS A 546 13.10 -24.19 9.85
C CYS A 546 14.03 -23.41 10.81
N ASP A 547 15.31 -23.77 10.86
CA ASP A 547 16.33 -23.16 11.75
C ASP A 547 16.51 -21.63 11.56
N ARG A 548 16.05 -21.10 10.42
CA ARG A 548 16.13 -19.68 10.08
C ARG A 548 14.89 -18.88 10.45
N LEU A 549 13.79 -19.55 10.80
CA LEU A 549 12.52 -18.91 11.08
C LEU A 549 12.63 -18.06 12.35
N ARG A 550 12.43 -16.76 12.23
CA ARG A 550 12.52 -15.79 13.33
C ARG A 550 11.16 -15.24 13.74
N SER A 551 10.21 -15.16 12.82
CA SER A 551 8.90 -14.58 13.06
C SER A 551 7.80 -15.44 12.47
N ILE A 552 6.77 -15.70 13.27
CA ILE A 552 5.54 -16.38 12.85
C ILE A 552 4.36 -15.47 13.15
N LEU A 553 3.51 -15.22 12.15
CA LEU A 553 2.23 -14.56 12.29
C LEU A 553 1.13 -15.47 11.73
N ILE A 554 0.29 -16.01 12.58
CA ILE A 554 -0.94 -16.70 12.17
C ILE A 554 -2.05 -15.67 12.25
N LYS A 555 -2.44 -15.08 11.12
CA LYS A 555 -3.58 -14.17 11.05
C LYS A 555 -4.86 -14.90 11.37
N SER A 556 -5.03 -16.07 10.76
CA SER A 556 -6.15 -16.94 11.02
C SER A 556 -5.86 -18.42 10.71
N ALA A 557 -6.37 -19.34 11.53
CA ALA A 557 -6.16 -20.78 11.34
C ALA A 557 -7.17 -21.64 12.12
N ASN A 558 -7.71 -22.69 11.51
CA ASN A 558 -8.43 -23.72 12.26
C ASN A 558 -7.58 -24.97 12.43
N PHE A 559 -7.02 -25.17 13.63
CA PHE A 559 -6.28 -26.36 14.00
C PHE A 559 -7.16 -27.44 14.66
N SER A 560 -8.46 -27.20 14.86
CA SER A 560 -9.32 -28.18 15.56
C SER A 560 -9.45 -29.51 14.83
N GLU A 561 -9.18 -29.53 13.53
CA GLU A 561 -9.22 -30.74 12.70
C GLU A 561 -7.99 -31.65 12.91
N TYR A 562 -6.94 -31.15 13.58
CA TYR A 562 -5.71 -31.87 13.89
C TYR A 562 -5.73 -32.46 15.31
N GLU A 563 -6.80 -33.21 15.64
CA GLU A 563 -7.05 -33.72 17.00
C GLU A 563 -5.82 -34.44 17.60
N GLY A 564 -5.27 -33.89 18.68
CA GLY A 564 -4.17 -34.49 19.45
C GLY A 564 -2.76 -34.17 18.96
N ASP A 565 -2.63 -33.39 17.88
CA ASP A 565 -1.33 -33.02 17.35
C ASP A 565 -0.70 -31.84 18.08
N THR A 566 0.63 -31.85 18.13
CA THR A 566 1.45 -30.79 18.71
C THR A 566 2.17 -30.06 17.60
N ILE A 567 2.00 -28.74 17.54
CA ILE A 567 2.71 -27.89 16.58
C ILE A 567 3.98 -27.39 17.25
N THR A 568 5.12 -27.96 16.86
CA THR A 568 6.43 -27.58 17.37
C THR A 568 6.89 -26.26 16.76
N ILE A 569 7.09 -25.24 17.59
CA ILE A 569 7.67 -23.95 17.20
C ILE A 569 9.19 -24.02 17.43
N PRO A 570 10.01 -23.81 16.38
CA PRO A 570 11.45 -24.00 16.50
C PRO A 570 12.09 -22.94 17.40
N SER A 571 13.15 -23.32 18.10
CA SER A 571 13.93 -22.46 19.00
C SER A 571 14.52 -21.21 18.32
N SER A 572 14.51 -21.17 17.00
CA SER A 572 14.92 -20.03 16.18
C SER A 572 13.97 -18.82 16.28
N VAL A 573 12.72 -19.01 16.69
CA VAL A 573 11.66 -18.00 16.67
C VAL A 573 11.82 -16.99 17.80
N VAL A 574 11.83 -15.71 17.45
CA VAL A 574 11.91 -14.58 18.39
C VAL A 574 10.59 -13.81 18.50
N GLN A 575 9.68 -13.96 17.53
CA GLN A 575 8.35 -13.33 17.53
C GLN A 575 7.28 -14.33 17.10
N PHE A 576 6.26 -14.49 17.94
CA PHE A 576 5.14 -15.39 17.66
C PHE A 576 3.81 -14.68 17.88
N ARG A 577 2.99 -14.57 16.82
CA ARG A 577 1.74 -13.81 16.84
C ARG A 577 0.59 -14.67 16.33
N LEU A 578 -0.51 -14.66 17.08
CA LEU A 578 -1.71 -15.44 16.86
C LEU A 578 -2.93 -14.52 16.79
N GLY A 579 -3.66 -14.65 15.70
CA GLY A 579 -4.87 -13.91 15.40
C GLY A 579 -6.12 -14.66 15.75
N LYS A 580 -6.98 -14.87 14.75
CA LYS A 580 -8.21 -15.66 14.88
C LYS A 580 -7.92 -17.13 14.64
N PHE A 581 -7.86 -17.94 15.68
CA PHE A 581 -7.61 -19.37 15.51
C PHE A 581 -8.48 -20.23 16.43
N ALA A 582 -8.64 -21.50 16.06
CA ALA A 582 -9.24 -22.53 16.91
C ALA A 582 -8.25 -23.68 17.06
N LEU A 583 -7.95 -24.09 18.29
CA LEU A 583 -7.01 -25.18 18.56
C LEU A 583 -7.65 -26.56 18.68
N GLY A 584 -8.94 -26.64 19.03
CA GLY A 584 -9.52 -27.92 19.45
C GLY A 584 -8.72 -28.51 20.61
N ASP A 585 -8.28 -29.77 20.46
CA ASP A 585 -7.41 -30.47 21.42
C ASP A 585 -5.90 -30.32 21.10
N SER A 586 -5.53 -29.62 20.03
CA SER A 586 -4.14 -29.39 19.64
C SER A 586 -3.45 -28.39 20.58
N LYS A 587 -2.12 -28.46 20.66
CA LYS A 587 -1.31 -27.53 21.46
C LYS A 587 -0.08 -27.05 20.68
N PHE A 588 0.43 -25.88 21.05
CA PHE A 588 1.76 -25.44 20.63
C PHE A 588 2.80 -25.93 21.62
N ASP A 589 3.93 -26.41 21.11
CA ASP A 589 5.12 -26.74 21.90
C ASP A 589 6.28 -25.90 21.39
N ILE A 590 6.91 -25.12 22.26
CA ILE A 590 8.00 -24.21 21.87
C ILE A 590 9.29 -24.86 22.33
N GLU A 591 10.18 -25.20 21.39
CA GLU A 591 11.43 -25.92 21.71
C GLU A 591 12.28 -25.20 22.76
N ASP A 592 12.35 -23.86 22.65
CA ASP A 592 13.00 -22.98 23.60
C ASP A 592 12.24 -21.65 23.71
N GLU A 593 11.40 -21.53 24.73
CA GLU A 593 10.63 -20.32 25.02
C GLU A 593 11.49 -19.10 25.36
N SER A 594 12.75 -19.28 25.76
CA SER A 594 13.61 -18.17 26.23
C SER A 594 14.04 -17.23 25.11
N HIS A 595 14.00 -17.70 23.86
CA HIS A 595 14.31 -16.89 22.68
C HIS A 595 13.13 -16.04 22.21
N VAL A 596 11.90 -16.34 22.64
CA VAL A 596 10.72 -15.58 22.23
C VAL A 596 10.70 -14.25 22.96
N ILE A 597 11.02 -13.18 22.24
CA ILE A 597 11.02 -11.81 22.75
C ILE A 597 9.60 -11.24 22.79
N HIS A 598 8.77 -11.61 21.81
CA HIS A 598 7.41 -11.10 21.69
C HIS A 598 6.39 -12.20 21.40
N PHE A 599 5.31 -12.22 22.18
CA PHE A 599 4.12 -13.02 21.94
C PHE A 599 2.86 -12.15 21.88
N GLU A 600 2.04 -12.33 20.84
CA GLU A 600 0.73 -11.70 20.69
C GLU A 600 -0.31 -12.80 20.46
N CYS A 601 -1.43 -12.78 21.19
CA CYS A 601 -2.57 -13.65 20.94
C CYS A 601 -3.86 -12.82 21.08
N CYS A 602 -4.70 -12.79 20.05
CA CYS A 602 -5.91 -11.98 20.03
C CYS A 602 -7.19 -12.75 20.37
N ARG A 603 -7.07 -13.97 20.89
CA ARG A 603 -8.22 -14.77 21.33
C ARG A 603 -8.78 -14.24 22.65
N SER A 604 -10.11 -14.20 22.74
CA SER A 604 -10.87 -13.63 23.85
C SER A 604 -11.35 -14.66 24.88
N ASP A 605 -11.00 -15.95 24.73
CA ASP A 605 -11.52 -16.99 25.61
C ASP A 605 -10.83 -16.89 26.97
N GLU A 606 -11.62 -16.68 28.03
CA GLU A 606 -11.12 -16.46 29.39
C GLU A 606 -10.29 -17.63 29.94
N GLU A 607 -10.38 -18.81 29.32
CA GLU A 607 -9.70 -20.04 29.72
C GLU A 607 -8.28 -20.18 29.12
N ASP A 608 -7.92 -19.37 28.12
CA ASP A 608 -6.61 -19.44 27.49
C ASP A 608 -5.52 -18.86 28.41
N SER A 609 -4.50 -19.66 28.68
CA SER A 609 -3.34 -19.30 29.51
C SER A 609 -2.05 -19.36 28.68
N LEU A 610 -0.98 -18.75 29.17
CA LEU A 610 0.35 -18.88 28.54
C LEU A 610 0.80 -20.35 28.43
N GLU A 611 0.43 -21.19 29.40
CA GLU A 611 0.72 -22.64 29.39
C GLU A 611 0.04 -23.34 28.20
N THR A 612 -1.14 -22.87 27.77
CA THR A 612 -1.85 -23.38 26.58
C THR A 612 -1.03 -23.19 25.30
N PHE A 613 -0.16 -22.17 25.27
CA PHE A 613 0.70 -21.85 24.13
C PHE A 613 2.15 -22.34 24.32
N GLY A 614 2.39 -23.21 25.30
CA GLY A 614 3.71 -23.79 25.55
C GLY A 614 4.67 -22.90 26.36
N PHE A 615 4.17 -21.81 26.96
CA PHE A 615 5.00 -20.93 27.80
C PHE A 615 4.91 -21.29 29.28
N SER A 616 6.04 -21.63 29.89
CA SER A 616 6.23 -21.72 31.34
C SER A 616 6.51 -20.35 31.98
N LYS A 617 7.02 -19.38 31.20
CA LYS A 617 7.24 -18.00 31.62
C LYS A 617 6.78 -17.00 30.54
N PRO A 618 6.29 -15.80 30.92
CA PRO A 618 5.94 -14.79 29.94
C PRO A 618 7.19 -14.27 29.20
N PRO A 619 7.09 -14.03 27.89
CA PRO A 619 8.16 -13.39 27.12
C PRO A 619 8.31 -11.90 27.50
N ALA A 620 9.39 -11.27 27.03
CA ALA A 620 9.70 -9.87 27.34
C ALA A 620 8.57 -8.89 26.95
N SER A 621 7.84 -9.18 25.88
CA SER A 621 6.62 -8.48 25.48
C SER A 621 5.52 -9.50 25.23
N CYS A 622 4.43 -9.41 25.98
CA CYS A 622 3.29 -10.32 25.87
C CYS A 622 1.98 -9.53 25.78
N TYR A 623 1.17 -9.81 24.77
CA TYR A 623 -0.16 -9.22 24.58
C TYR A 623 -1.21 -10.30 24.34
N MET A 624 -2.04 -10.56 25.35
CA MET A 624 -3.20 -11.46 25.31
C MET A 624 -4.40 -10.81 26.02
N PRO A 625 -5.11 -9.87 25.38
CA PRO A 625 -6.27 -9.23 26.00
C PRO A 625 -7.42 -10.22 26.23
N PRO A 626 -8.25 -10.05 27.28
CA PRO A 626 -8.17 -9.00 28.28
C PRO A 626 -7.19 -9.31 29.44
N ASN A 627 -6.70 -10.54 29.53
CA ASN A 627 -6.16 -11.10 30.77
C ASN A 627 -4.66 -10.86 30.99
N ASN A 628 -3.84 -10.86 29.93
CA ASN A 628 -2.37 -10.79 30.06
C ASN A 628 -1.77 -9.77 29.09
N VAL A 629 -1.58 -8.53 29.55
CA VAL A 629 -0.70 -7.55 28.89
C VAL A 629 0.48 -7.29 29.81
N SER A 630 1.68 -7.69 29.38
CA SER A 630 2.90 -7.46 30.17
C SER A 630 4.07 -7.08 29.29
N PHE A 631 4.92 -6.21 29.83
CA PHE A 631 6.17 -5.81 29.20
C PHE A 631 7.27 -5.75 30.27
N GLN A 632 8.30 -6.54 30.07
CA GLN A 632 9.41 -6.76 30.98
C GLN A 632 10.72 -6.35 30.28
N PRO A 633 11.04 -5.04 30.25
CA PRO A 633 12.20 -4.54 29.50
C PRO A 633 13.55 -5.06 29.99
N ASP A 634 13.62 -5.57 31.22
CA ASP A 634 14.84 -6.19 31.76
C ASP A 634 15.19 -7.52 31.07
N LEU A 635 14.22 -8.19 30.45
CA LEU A 635 14.44 -9.40 29.65
C LEU A 635 14.98 -9.09 28.24
N LEU A 636 14.96 -7.82 27.79
CA LEU A 636 15.48 -7.41 26.49
C LEU A 636 16.99 -7.15 26.49
N LYS A 637 17.61 -7.06 27.67
CA LYS A 637 19.05 -6.86 27.79
C LYS A 637 19.71 -8.23 27.66
N GLY A 638 20.25 -8.53 26.48
CA GLY A 638 21.07 -9.72 26.29
C GLY A 638 22.23 -9.76 27.28
N GLU A 639 22.67 -10.97 27.63
CA GLU A 639 23.74 -11.29 28.58
C GLU A 639 25.14 -10.76 28.18
N ASP A 640 25.25 -9.92 27.14
CA ASP A 640 26.51 -9.40 26.61
C ASP A 640 27.13 -8.24 27.43
N ASP A 641 26.41 -7.69 28.42
CA ASP A 641 26.93 -6.61 29.28
C ASP A 641 27.83 -7.12 30.43
N ASP A 642 27.95 -8.45 30.65
CA ASP A 642 28.69 -9.01 31.79
C ASP A 642 30.20 -9.28 31.51
N ASP A 643 30.69 -9.07 30.28
CA ASP A 643 32.10 -9.33 29.93
C ASP A 643 32.99 -8.08 29.74
N ASP A 644 32.44 -6.86 29.82
CA ASP A 644 33.19 -5.62 29.53
C ASP A 644 33.50 -4.72 30.74
N ASP A 645 33.48 -5.27 31.95
CA ASP A 645 33.85 -4.55 33.19
C ASP A 645 35.37 -4.31 33.35
N ASN A 646 36.11 -4.27 32.24
CA ASN A 646 37.58 -4.17 32.25
C ASN A 646 38.18 -3.23 31.18
N ASP A 647 37.55 -2.11 30.81
CA ASP A 647 38.32 -0.93 30.36
C ASP A 647 37.59 0.42 30.54
N SER A 648 37.72 0.98 31.75
CA SER A 648 37.21 2.30 32.08
C SER A 648 38.09 3.43 31.50
N SER A 649 37.84 3.92 30.28
CA SER A 649 38.30 5.27 29.89
C SER A 649 37.68 5.91 28.63
N TYR A 650 36.35 6.14 28.57
CA TYR A 650 35.81 7.13 27.62
C TYR A 650 34.95 8.21 28.30
N LYS A 651 35.61 9.32 28.62
CA LYS A 651 34.98 10.59 29.01
C LYS A 651 34.30 11.23 27.80
N ARG A 652 32.96 11.32 27.82
CA ARG A 652 32.19 12.19 26.92
C ARG A 652 32.39 13.66 27.31
N HIS A 653 33.01 14.44 26.42
CA HIS A 653 32.92 15.90 26.44
C HIS A 653 31.58 16.32 25.82
N ARG A 654 30.67 16.85 26.65
CA ARG A 654 29.62 17.76 26.19
C ARG A 654 30.21 19.17 26.13
N SER A 655 30.14 19.81 24.97
CA SER A 655 30.31 21.26 24.86
C SER A 655 29.00 21.84 24.34
N SER A 656 28.61 22.91 25.03
CA SER A 656 27.58 23.92 24.77
C SER A 656 27.40 24.34 23.32
#